data_AF-A0A7S2EFQ2-F1
#
_entry.id   AF-A0A7S2EFQ2-F1
#
_cell.length_a   1.000
_cell.length_b   1.000
_cell.length_c   1.000
_cell.angle_alpha   90.00
_cell.angle_beta   90.00
_cell.angle_gamma   90.00
#
_symmetry.space_group_name_H-M   'P 1'
#
loop_
_entity.id
_entity.type
_entity.pdbx_description
1 polymer ?
#
loop_
_entity_poly.entity_id
_entity_poly.type
_entity_poly.pdbx_seq_one_letter_code
_entity_poly.pdbx_strand_id
1 'polypeptide(L)'
;MTCTIIIMFQLLFIIVMFQIGHAFVPQHHNHHHHSTTKTQHHAFLHKRQQRITQQQMTKEEEDEWRAFRAKLVQNGLPTTTDDADDDTADKVQSNPSTTTAATKQSKENNSRYAYNSTPLVEVGTILLSIPTTDLCQALEQHYWHRSVVLVTKVAGDTKHGDAETVPEEQLAQGSNRGRWSYRGLLLNRFTDLEFDYATGEEDGVNDDDDCPFLEKGDSWKIQRGGDLLGLDSGEDGSTEFTCLYHGSSSSSSSSADDSHLKSVATKLVGDLYMLSLNDAQHLCKHYSSKYKPTDFLTFGGFCSWRPSQLEYEMGEERGEWMALSVDDVSIWEELQLLYNNAQSMKQLPNVQTSHGLLESGTTMWRIFLSMVNVTEEKATERLPSKQLDFYDLMLTVWAEENLSTGTNDDDDDDTTFYLKDSSKGIQPGTLLRGSRYVSNDSLLFDCEFIKSTVLVLEETEEVSVGILLNHPMGAGVECLEEKDPLPLRYGGPIEVPEWRHGSLFEDGDDDDDEDDDDEMYEGFLDYQSGASSDSIMYAEVELELDDDYDDDDDEDSPFIWLHRDAALGSRGPSKGGGTQLGSSDIWIIPENDAISALKSGFLCQEDTMVFSGVCIWEKGDDLGQVGGGLREQVDVMKSFEIVNPMDDDHDVMELVWDILSEKQDVLVKETFDDNIKATMEAWSVCMMDKVTSQAAVENDGKLIAREGLSDAALRAWLGANLLGDPLGTYVEVRNDQRQELSEQ
;
A
#
# COMPACT_ATOMS: atom_id res chain seq x y z
N MET A 1 48.30 -21.06 -28.51
CA MET A 1 47.58 -21.05 -27.22
C MET A 1 46.62 -19.87 -27.09
N THR A 2 46.80 -18.76 -27.80
CA THR A 2 45.89 -17.60 -27.80
C THR A 2 44.59 -17.82 -28.61
N CYS A 3 44.60 -18.55 -29.72
CA CYS A 3 43.36 -18.85 -30.46
C CYS A 3 42.38 -19.77 -29.71
N THR A 4 42.85 -20.61 -28.80
CA THR A 4 41.98 -21.56 -28.07
C THR A 4 41.22 -20.88 -26.93
N ILE A 5 41.78 -19.80 -26.38
CA ILE A 5 41.16 -19.00 -25.30
C ILE A 5 40.04 -18.11 -25.86
N ILE A 6 40.22 -17.56 -27.07
CA ILE A 6 39.18 -16.74 -27.73
C ILE A 6 37.99 -17.61 -28.14
N ILE A 7 38.22 -18.85 -28.60
CA ILE A 7 37.15 -19.79 -28.94
C ILE A 7 36.41 -20.27 -27.68
N MET A 8 37.10 -20.47 -26.55
CA MET A 8 36.42 -20.79 -25.29
C MET A 8 35.64 -19.60 -24.72
N PHE A 9 36.11 -18.36 -24.85
CA PHE A 9 35.34 -17.19 -24.44
C PHE A 9 34.12 -16.96 -25.32
N GLN A 10 34.21 -17.16 -26.65
CA GLN A 10 33.03 -17.09 -27.53
C GLN A 10 32.05 -18.24 -27.30
N LEU A 11 32.52 -19.46 -27.00
CA LEU A 11 31.63 -20.57 -26.62
C LEU A 11 30.99 -20.37 -25.24
N LEU A 12 31.70 -19.76 -24.27
CA LEU A 12 31.12 -19.44 -22.96
C LEU A 12 30.09 -18.30 -23.07
N PHE A 13 30.34 -17.30 -23.93
CA PHE A 13 29.40 -16.21 -24.20
C PHE A 13 28.14 -16.71 -24.94
N ILE A 14 28.30 -17.67 -25.87
CA ILE A 14 27.17 -18.30 -26.57
C ILE A 14 26.37 -19.24 -25.63
N ILE A 15 27.01 -19.91 -24.66
CA ILE A 15 26.33 -20.78 -23.69
C ILE A 15 25.58 -19.96 -22.62
N VAL A 16 26.11 -18.81 -22.19
CA VAL A 16 25.42 -17.91 -21.25
C VAL A 16 24.23 -17.22 -21.92
N MET A 17 24.34 -16.85 -23.20
CA MET A 17 23.20 -16.33 -23.98
C MET A 17 22.11 -17.40 -24.26
N PHE A 18 22.46 -18.69 -24.26
CA PHE A 18 21.48 -19.78 -24.47
C PHE A 18 20.75 -20.24 -23.19
N GLN A 19 21.10 -19.74 -22.01
CA GLN A 19 20.36 -20.04 -20.76
C GLN A 19 19.33 -18.96 -20.38
N ILE A 20 19.34 -17.80 -21.03
CA ILE A 20 18.41 -16.69 -20.74
C ILE A 20 17.27 -16.62 -21.79
N GLY A 21 17.41 -17.26 -22.95
CA GLY A 21 16.38 -17.31 -24.00
C GLY A 21 15.77 -18.70 -24.21
N HIS A 22 14.80 -19.09 -23.40
CA HIS A 22 13.93 -20.23 -23.72
C HIS A 22 12.46 -19.95 -23.33
N ALA A 23 11.83 -19.06 -24.09
CA ALA A 23 10.40 -19.14 -24.38
C ALA A 23 10.18 -18.83 -25.87
N PHE A 24 9.63 -19.82 -26.56
CA PHE A 24 8.98 -19.82 -27.88
C PHE A 24 9.75 -19.47 -29.17
N VAL A 25 9.75 -20.42 -30.13
CA VAL A 25 9.34 -20.30 -31.55
C VAL A 25 9.47 -21.70 -32.22
N PRO A 26 8.64 -22.05 -33.23
CA PRO A 26 8.04 -23.38 -33.38
C PRO A 26 8.74 -24.27 -34.42
N GLN A 27 8.48 -25.59 -34.35
CA GLN A 27 8.76 -26.52 -35.44
C GLN A 27 7.50 -27.21 -35.96
N HIS A 28 7.32 -27.10 -37.27
CA HIS A 28 6.25 -27.67 -38.08
C HIS A 28 6.55 -29.13 -38.50
N HIS A 29 5.46 -29.89 -38.71
CA HIS A 29 5.30 -31.24 -39.32
C HIS A 29 5.68 -32.44 -38.41
N ASN A 30 4.90 -33.52 -38.26
CA ASN A 30 3.97 -34.17 -39.18
C ASN A 30 3.01 -35.16 -38.45
N HIS A 31 1.88 -35.51 -39.09
CA HIS A 31 0.81 -36.41 -38.64
C HIS A 31 1.23 -37.81 -38.11
N HIS A 32 0.58 -38.27 -37.03
CA HIS A 32 -0.06 -39.61 -36.98
C HIS A 32 -1.10 -39.76 -35.86
N HIS A 33 -2.27 -40.30 -36.24
CA HIS A 33 -3.41 -40.68 -35.39
C HIS A 33 -3.04 -41.70 -34.29
N HIS A 34 -3.51 -41.51 -33.05
CA HIS A 34 -4.17 -42.59 -32.27
C HIS A 34 -4.85 -42.12 -30.95
N SER A 35 -6.15 -42.47 -30.85
CA SER A 35 -6.88 -43.00 -29.67
C SER A 35 -7.17 -42.10 -28.46
N THR A 36 -8.37 -41.51 -28.49
CA THR A 36 -9.13 -40.96 -27.35
C THR A 36 -9.94 -42.05 -26.64
N THR A 37 -9.49 -42.54 -25.48
CA THR A 37 -10.35 -43.37 -24.59
C THR A 37 -10.10 -43.23 -23.07
N LYS A 38 -9.26 -42.29 -22.59
CA LYS A 38 -9.01 -42.14 -21.13
C LYS A 38 -9.68 -40.93 -20.45
N THR A 39 -10.15 -39.93 -21.21
CA THR A 39 -10.67 -38.67 -20.62
C THR A 39 -12.14 -38.75 -20.17
N GLN A 40 -12.93 -39.70 -20.67
CA GLN A 40 -14.35 -39.80 -20.29
C GLN A 40 -14.60 -40.46 -18.92
N HIS A 41 -13.63 -41.21 -18.36
CA HIS A 41 -13.83 -41.85 -17.06
C HIS A 41 -13.55 -40.91 -15.88
N HIS A 42 -12.63 -39.96 -16.05
CA HIS A 42 -12.31 -38.95 -15.03
C HIS A 42 -13.43 -37.90 -14.88
N ALA A 43 -14.01 -37.46 -16.00
CA ALA A 43 -15.16 -36.55 -15.99
C ALA A 43 -16.43 -37.18 -15.37
N PHE A 44 -16.60 -38.50 -15.48
CA PHE A 44 -17.73 -39.21 -14.88
C PHE A 44 -17.57 -39.41 -13.36
N LEU A 45 -16.33 -39.58 -12.87
CA LEU A 45 -16.04 -39.67 -11.43
C LEU A 45 -16.20 -38.31 -10.74
N HIS A 46 -15.75 -37.21 -11.35
CA HIS A 46 -15.93 -35.86 -10.81
C HIS A 46 -17.41 -35.46 -10.71
N LYS A 47 -18.21 -35.79 -11.74
CA LYS A 47 -19.66 -35.53 -11.78
C LYS A 47 -20.47 -36.43 -10.84
N ARG A 48 -19.93 -37.58 -10.43
CA ARG A 48 -20.51 -38.49 -9.43
C ARG A 48 -20.12 -38.10 -8.00
N GLN A 49 -18.90 -37.56 -7.80
CA GLN A 49 -18.49 -36.96 -6.53
C GLN A 49 -19.39 -35.76 -6.20
N GLN A 50 -19.59 -34.83 -7.16
CA GLN A 50 -20.47 -33.67 -6.98
C GLN A 50 -21.95 -34.01 -6.74
N ARG A 51 -22.45 -35.15 -7.24
CA ARG A 51 -23.83 -35.61 -6.98
C ARG A 51 -24.01 -36.31 -5.63
N ILE A 52 -22.94 -36.84 -5.04
CA ILE A 52 -22.99 -37.45 -3.71
C ILE A 52 -22.90 -36.36 -2.61
N THR A 53 -22.30 -35.21 -2.91
CA THR A 53 -22.23 -34.06 -1.99
C THR A 53 -23.48 -33.16 -2.00
N GLN A 54 -24.47 -33.41 -2.86
CA GLN A 54 -25.75 -32.67 -2.89
C GLN A 54 -26.89 -33.36 -2.12
N GLN A 55 -26.58 -34.11 -1.06
CA GLN A 55 -27.55 -34.16 0.03
C GLN A 55 -27.47 -32.81 0.72
N GLN A 56 -28.56 -32.04 0.70
CA GLN A 56 -28.65 -30.75 1.39
C GLN A 56 -28.45 -31.00 2.89
N MET A 57 -27.20 -30.98 3.35
CA MET A 57 -26.91 -30.79 4.76
C MET A 57 -27.55 -29.46 5.15
N THR A 58 -28.23 -29.45 6.28
CA THR A 58 -28.73 -28.18 6.80
C THR A 58 -27.53 -27.32 7.21
N LYS A 59 -27.67 -25.99 7.16
CA LYS A 59 -26.62 -25.07 7.63
C LYS A 59 -26.17 -25.40 9.07
N GLU A 60 -27.09 -25.90 9.90
CA GLU A 60 -26.79 -26.37 11.25
C GLU A 60 -25.87 -27.60 11.27
N GLU A 61 -26.09 -28.58 10.39
CA GLU A 61 -25.22 -29.74 10.28
C GLU A 61 -23.82 -29.34 9.79
N GLU A 62 -23.71 -28.39 8.87
CA GLU A 62 -22.41 -27.88 8.39
C GLU A 62 -21.60 -27.21 9.52
N ASP A 63 -22.26 -26.38 10.34
CA ASP A 63 -21.66 -25.78 11.54
C ASP A 63 -21.20 -26.85 12.55
N GLU A 64 -22.03 -27.87 12.81
CA GLU A 64 -21.67 -28.98 13.68
C GLU A 64 -20.46 -29.77 13.13
N TRP A 65 -20.40 -29.98 11.81
CA TRP A 65 -19.28 -30.63 11.17
C TRP A 65 -18.00 -29.80 11.22
N ARG A 66 -18.06 -28.47 11.14
CA ARG A 66 -16.91 -27.58 11.38
C ARG A 66 -16.38 -27.73 12.81
N ALA A 67 -17.27 -27.61 13.80
CA ALA A 67 -16.92 -27.80 15.22
C ALA A 67 -16.37 -29.21 15.47
N PHE A 68 -16.91 -30.23 14.80
CA PHE A 68 -16.43 -31.59 14.88
C PHE A 68 -15.05 -31.78 14.26
N ARG A 69 -14.77 -31.22 13.07
CA ARG A 69 -13.43 -31.26 12.44
C ARG A 69 -12.39 -30.59 13.33
N ALA A 70 -12.71 -29.41 13.87
CA ALA A 70 -11.89 -28.71 14.85
C ALA A 70 -11.59 -29.62 16.07
N LYS A 71 -12.61 -30.25 16.63
CA LYS A 71 -12.47 -31.16 17.77
C LYS A 71 -11.71 -32.45 17.45
N LEU A 72 -11.78 -32.94 16.21
CA LEU A 72 -11.06 -34.13 15.74
C LEU A 72 -9.55 -33.86 15.66
N VAL A 73 -9.18 -32.68 15.18
CA VAL A 73 -7.79 -32.23 15.15
C VAL A 73 -7.28 -31.98 16.58
N GLN A 74 -8.09 -31.39 17.46
CA GLN A 74 -7.76 -31.14 18.88
C GLN A 74 -7.36 -32.41 19.64
N ASN A 75 -8.08 -33.52 19.42
CA ASN A 75 -7.84 -34.76 20.15
C ASN A 75 -6.70 -35.60 19.54
N GLY A 76 -6.11 -35.13 18.44
CA GLY A 76 -5.28 -35.93 17.54
C GLY A 76 -6.12 -37.01 16.84
N LEU A 77 -5.82 -37.28 15.58
CA LEU A 77 -6.17 -38.60 15.05
C LEU A 77 -5.49 -39.62 15.96
N PRO A 78 -6.21 -40.62 16.52
CA PRO A 78 -5.60 -41.62 17.39
C PRO A 78 -4.41 -42.21 16.63
N THR A 79 -3.20 -41.88 17.10
CA THR A 79 -1.99 -42.37 16.48
C THR A 79 -2.01 -43.88 16.64
N THR A 80 -2.02 -44.59 15.52
CA THR A 80 -1.83 -46.05 15.48
C THR A 80 -0.37 -46.36 15.79
N THR A 81 0.12 -45.94 16.95
CA THR A 81 1.33 -46.51 17.53
C THR A 81 0.93 -47.87 18.09
N ASP A 82 0.97 -48.86 17.20
CA ASP A 82 1.07 -50.28 17.54
C ASP A 82 2.42 -50.53 18.24
N ASP A 83 2.60 -50.00 19.45
CA ASP A 83 3.71 -50.39 20.32
C ASP A 83 3.21 -51.46 21.28
N ALA A 84 3.20 -52.68 20.75
CA ALA A 84 3.20 -53.89 21.55
C ALA A 84 4.54 -54.00 22.29
N ASP A 85 4.44 -54.22 23.61
CA ASP A 85 5.40 -54.91 24.47
C ASP A 85 6.87 -54.41 24.46
N ASP A 86 7.24 -53.61 25.47
CA ASP A 86 8.49 -53.89 26.18
C ASP A 86 8.40 -53.48 27.68
N ASP A 87 8.13 -54.49 28.49
CA ASP A 87 8.28 -54.49 29.95
C ASP A 87 9.78 -54.44 30.31
N THR A 88 10.33 -53.26 30.58
CA THR A 88 11.56 -53.16 31.39
C THR A 88 11.50 -52.02 32.40
N ALA A 89 11.10 -52.41 33.61
CA ALA A 89 11.29 -51.64 34.81
C ALA A 89 12.79 -51.48 35.10
N ASP A 90 13.28 -50.24 35.15
CA ASP A 90 14.46 -49.96 35.96
C ASP A 90 14.42 -48.60 36.66
N LYS A 91 14.72 -48.67 37.96
CA LYS A 91 14.70 -47.58 38.92
C LYS A 91 15.97 -46.75 38.78
N VAL A 92 15.85 -45.45 38.48
CA VAL A 92 16.94 -44.50 38.75
C VAL A 92 16.42 -43.30 39.52
N GLN A 93 17.10 -43.06 40.64
CA GLN A 93 16.82 -42.07 41.66
C GLN A 93 17.06 -40.63 41.17
N SER A 94 16.18 -39.78 41.67
CA SER A 94 16.13 -38.32 41.63
C SER A 94 17.39 -37.60 42.12
N ASN A 95 17.78 -36.54 41.42
CA ASN A 95 18.46 -35.36 41.97
C ASN A 95 17.58 -34.12 41.73
N PRO A 96 17.34 -33.25 42.74
CA PRO A 96 16.57 -32.02 42.58
C PRO A 96 17.50 -30.81 42.51
N SER A 97 17.47 -30.06 41.40
CA SER A 97 18.06 -28.72 41.35
C SER A 97 17.33 -27.82 40.36
N THR A 98 16.52 -26.92 40.93
CA THR A 98 16.33 -25.51 40.56
C THR A 98 16.00 -25.16 39.10
N THR A 99 14.71 -25.21 38.75
CA THR A 99 13.99 -24.16 37.99
C THR A 99 12.48 -24.47 37.99
N THR A 100 11.71 -23.81 38.85
CA THR A 100 10.23 -23.92 38.86
C THR A 100 9.61 -22.60 39.27
N ALA A 101 9.24 -21.80 38.26
CA ALA A 101 8.23 -20.74 38.39
C ALA A 101 7.40 -20.48 37.11
N ALA A 102 7.52 -21.30 36.05
CA ALA A 102 6.84 -21.04 34.76
C ALA A 102 5.90 -22.17 34.26
N THR A 103 5.70 -23.27 34.98
CA THR A 103 5.02 -24.46 34.41
C THR A 103 3.70 -24.85 35.11
N LYS A 104 2.99 -23.89 35.73
CA LYS A 104 1.69 -24.17 36.38
C LYS A 104 0.46 -23.48 35.77
N GLN A 105 0.60 -22.69 34.71
CA GLN A 105 -0.54 -22.12 33.96
C GLN A 105 -1.08 -23.03 32.84
N SER A 106 -0.44 -24.16 32.53
CA SER A 106 -0.75 -24.93 31.30
C SER A 106 -1.91 -25.94 31.40
N LYS A 107 -2.77 -25.88 32.43
CA LYS A 107 -3.92 -26.80 32.54
C LYS A 107 -5.30 -26.15 32.50
N GLU A 108 -5.41 -24.84 32.71
CA GLU A 108 -6.68 -24.11 32.60
C GLU A 108 -6.85 -23.40 31.25
N ASN A 109 -5.77 -23.12 30.50
CA ASN A 109 -5.84 -22.51 29.16
C ASN A 109 -6.17 -23.50 28.02
N ASN A 110 -6.68 -24.70 28.33
CA ASN A 110 -6.91 -25.76 27.33
C ASN A 110 -8.21 -25.55 26.51
N SER A 111 -8.89 -24.42 26.66
CA SER A 111 -10.13 -24.11 25.93
C SER A 111 -9.89 -23.38 24.60
N ARG A 112 -8.77 -22.69 24.44
CA ARG A 112 -8.48 -21.93 23.20
C ARG A 112 -8.02 -22.84 22.08
N TYR A 113 -8.54 -22.65 20.88
CA TYR A 113 -8.30 -23.54 19.76
C TYR A 113 -8.16 -22.79 18.42
N ALA A 114 -7.09 -23.10 17.69
CA ALA A 114 -6.93 -22.73 16.29
C ALA A 114 -6.20 -23.84 15.53
N TYR A 115 -6.45 -23.95 14.23
CA TYR A 115 -5.62 -24.73 13.33
C TYR A 115 -5.47 -24.02 11.98
N ASN A 116 -4.33 -24.26 11.32
CA ASN A 116 -4.10 -23.76 9.97
C ASN A 116 -5.02 -24.50 8.98
N SER A 117 -5.93 -23.75 8.35
CA SER A 117 -6.92 -24.26 7.39
C SER A 117 -6.53 -24.01 5.94
N THR A 118 -5.38 -23.37 5.67
CA THR A 118 -4.91 -23.04 4.32
C THR A 118 -4.93 -24.26 3.39
N PRO A 119 -5.47 -24.14 2.16
CA PRO A 119 -6.00 -22.93 1.51
C PRO A 119 -7.53 -22.75 1.67
N LEU A 120 -8.19 -23.50 2.56
CA LEU A 120 -9.64 -23.40 2.72
C LEU A 120 -10.02 -22.11 3.47
N VAL A 121 -10.70 -21.22 2.75
CA VAL A 121 -11.29 -19.99 3.29
C VAL A 121 -12.81 -20.11 3.27
N GLU A 122 -13.40 -19.97 4.45
CA GLU A 122 -14.85 -19.99 4.65
C GLU A 122 -15.29 -18.90 5.64
N VAL A 123 -16.59 -18.58 5.70
CA VAL A 123 -17.12 -17.63 6.71
C VAL A 123 -16.71 -18.08 8.12
N GLY A 124 -16.12 -17.18 8.89
CA GLY A 124 -15.54 -17.43 10.22
C GLY A 124 -14.04 -17.73 10.21
N THR A 125 -13.39 -17.82 9.05
CA THR A 125 -11.94 -17.99 8.93
C THR A 125 -11.22 -16.72 9.38
N ILE A 126 -10.12 -16.86 10.11
CA ILE A 126 -9.18 -15.78 10.41
C ILE A 126 -8.05 -15.81 9.38
N LEU A 127 -7.83 -14.72 8.67
CA LEU A 127 -6.65 -14.52 7.83
C LEU A 127 -5.60 -13.75 8.64
N LEU A 128 -4.40 -14.31 8.76
CA LEU A 128 -3.25 -13.60 9.28
C LEU A 128 -2.38 -13.16 8.11
N SER A 129 -2.08 -11.86 8.03
CA SER A 129 -1.06 -11.39 7.10
C SER A 129 0.31 -11.94 7.52
N ILE A 130 1.07 -12.36 6.55
CA ILE A 130 2.44 -12.84 6.67
C ILE A 130 3.29 -11.81 5.95
N PRO A 131 4.17 -11.08 6.66
CA PRO A 131 5.01 -10.08 6.01
C PRO A 131 5.87 -10.74 4.93
N THR A 132 5.78 -10.22 3.70
CA THR A 132 6.59 -10.69 2.57
C THR A 132 7.42 -9.55 2.01
N THR A 133 8.36 -9.90 1.13
CA THR A 133 9.18 -8.96 0.37
C THR A 133 8.40 -8.14 -0.64
N ASP A 134 7.10 -8.39 -0.81
CA ASP A 134 6.28 -7.53 -1.63
C ASP A 134 6.20 -6.14 -0.96
N LEU A 135 6.89 -5.18 -1.57
CA LEU A 135 6.99 -3.81 -1.07
C LEU A 135 5.65 -3.09 -1.08
N CYS A 136 4.66 -3.57 -1.84
CA CYS A 136 3.32 -2.98 -1.84
C CYS A 136 2.73 -2.98 -0.42
N GLN A 137 2.94 -4.04 0.38
CA GLN A 137 2.52 -4.07 1.80
C GLN A 137 3.25 -3.04 2.68
N ALA A 138 4.44 -2.60 2.25
CA ALA A 138 5.32 -1.70 3.01
C ALA A 138 5.17 -0.23 2.65
N LEU A 139 4.67 0.09 1.46
CA LEU A 139 4.62 1.44 0.90
C LEU A 139 3.21 1.91 0.58
N GLU A 140 2.31 1.01 0.18
CA GLU A 140 0.96 1.38 -0.26
C GLU A 140 -0.09 0.85 0.72
N GLN A 141 0.24 -0.26 1.39
CA GLN A 141 -0.69 -1.09 2.11
C GLN A 141 -0.26 -1.33 3.57
N HIS A 142 0.29 -0.29 4.21
CA HIS A 142 0.83 -0.33 5.57
C HIS A 142 -0.11 -0.98 6.60
N TYR A 143 -1.41 -0.70 6.49
CA TYR A 143 -2.42 -1.20 7.43
C TYR A 143 -2.62 -2.71 7.35
N TRP A 144 -2.18 -3.36 6.26
CA TRP A 144 -2.19 -4.81 6.11
C TRP A 144 -1.04 -5.51 6.86
N HIS A 145 0.04 -4.79 7.20
CA HIS A 145 1.16 -5.37 7.94
C HIS A 145 0.75 -5.87 9.33
N ARG A 146 0.94 -7.16 9.62
CA ARG A 146 0.48 -7.83 10.87
C ARG A 146 -1.02 -7.66 11.14
N SER A 147 -1.83 -7.51 10.10
CA SER A 147 -3.29 -7.54 10.17
C SER A 147 -3.86 -8.91 10.53
N VAL A 148 -5.01 -8.89 11.19
CA VAL A 148 -5.86 -10.05 11.50
C VAL A 148 -7.24 -9.79 10.92
N VAL A 149 -7.70 -10.61 9.98
CA VAL A 149 -9.00 -10.40 9.31
C VAL A 149 -9.94 -11.55 9.59
N LEU A 150 -11.18 -11.25 9.96
CA LEU A 150 -12.26 -12.24 10.05
C LEU A 150 -13.06 -12.26 8.75
N VAL A 151 -13.07 -13.38 8.05
CA VAL A 151 -13.89 -13.56 6.84
C VAL A 151 -15.36 -13.62 7.22
N THR A 152 -16.14 -12.64 6.75
CA THR A 152 -17.55 -12.47 7.10
C THR A 152 -18.48 -12.96 6.00
N LYS A 153 -18.05 -12.89 4.74
CA LYS A 153 -18.82 -13.38 3.59
C LYS A 153 -17.89 -14.06 2.59
N VAL A 154 -18.42 -15.08 1.92
CA VAL A 154 -17.80 -15.74 0.77
C VAL A 154 -18.85 -15.77 -0.33
N ALA A 155 -18.49 -15.35 -1.53
CA ALA A 155 -19.39 -15.29 -2.67
C ALA A 155 -19.94 -16.69 -3.01
N GLY A 156 -21.16 -16.72 -3.58
CA GLY A 156 -21.75 -17.98 -4.03
C GLY A 156 -20.94 -18.64 -5.16
N ASP A 157 -20.23 -17.85 -5.94
CA ASP A 157 -19.31 -18.26 -7.00
C ASP A 157 -17.97 -17.53 -6.85
N THR A 158 -17.02 -18.10 -6.09
CA THR A 158 -15.70 -17.49 -5.85
C THR A 158 -14.85 -17.32 -7.13
N LYS A 159 -15.24 -17.93 -8.25
CA LYS A 159 -14.52 -17.78 -9.50
C LYS A 159 -14.92 -16.52 -10.26
N HIS A 160 -16.20 -16.15 -10.21
CA HIS A 160 -16.73 -14.99 -10.93
C HIS A 160 -17.10 -13.83 -9.99
N GLY A 161 -17.12 -14.09 -8.68
CA GLY A 161 -17.56 -13.16 -7.66
C GLY A 161 -19.04 -12.82 -7.70
N ASP A 162 -19.50 -12.24 -6.62
CA ASP A 162 -20.77 -11.53 -6.55
C ASP A 162 -20.54 -10.04 -6.84
N ALA A 163 -21.60 -9.31 -7.23
CA ALA A 163 -21.49 -7.87 -7.49
C ALA A 163 -21.19 -7.09 -6.20
N GLU A 164 -20.32 -6.10 -6.32
CA GLU A 164 -19.92 -5.16 -5.28
C GLU A 164 -20.84 -3.94 -5.32
N THR A 165 -21.20 -3.41 -4.15
CA THR A 165 -22.10 -2.24 -4.02
C THR A 165 -21.36 -1.01 -3.50
N VAL A 166 -20.05 -0.99 -3.71
CA VAL A 166 -19.15 0.08 -3.26
C VAL A 166 -19.08 1.15 -4.37
N PRO A 167 -18.97 2.44 -4.02
CA PRO A 167 -18.74 3.51 -4.99
C PRO A 167 -17.60 3.21 -5.95
N GLU A 168 -17.71 3.69 -7.18
CA GLU A 168 -16.82 3.29 -8.26
C GLU A 168 -15.37 3.74 -8.02
N GLU A 169 -15.19 4.89 -7.38
CA GLU A 169 -13.90 5.44 -6.98
C GLU A 169 -13.15 4.59 -5.94
N GLN A 170 -13.86 3.77 -5.17
CA GLN A 170 -13.26 2.84 -4.20
C GLN A 170 -13.03 1.44 -4.79
N LEU A 171 -13.54 1.17 -6.00
CA LEU A 171 -13.33 -0.12 -6.66
C LEU A 171 -11.96 -0.13 -7.33
N ALA A 172 -11.12 -1.09 -6.93
CA ALA A 172 -9.84 -1.29 -7.57
C ALA A 172 -10.00 -1.53 -9.09
N GLN A 173 -9.19 -0.83 -9.88
CA GLN A 173 -9.21 -0.85 -11.35
C GLN A 173 -8.85 -2.25 -11.91
N GLY A 174 -9.27 -2.51 -13.15
CA GLY A 174 -8.94 -3.72 -13.92
C GLY A 174 -10.10 -4.69 -14.13
N SER A 175 -9.81 -5.82 -14.79
CA SER A 175 -10.83 -6.81 -15.14
C SER A 175 -11.59 -7.33 -13.90
N ASN A 176 -12.92 -7.42 -14.01
CA ASN A 176 -13.84 -7.73 -12.90
C ASN A 176 -13.96 -6.63 -11.84
N ARG A 177 -13.74 -5.35 -12.19
CA ARG A 177 -14.15 -4.20 -11.37
C ARG A 177 -15.59 -4.38 -10.90
N GLY A 178 -15.84 -4.06 -9.62
CA GLY A 178 -17.17 -4.19 -9.02
C GLY A 178 -17.59 -5.63 -8.71
N ARG A 179 -16.65 -6.58 -8.57
CA ARG A 179 -16.95 -7.96 -8.14
C ARG A 179 -16.04 -8.40 -6.99
N TRP A 180 -16.59 -9.20 -6.08
CA TRP A 180 -15.86 -9.72 -4.93
C TRP A 180 -16.11 -11.21 -4.70
N SER A 181 -15.13 -11.89 -4.11
CA SER A 181 -15.24 -13.31 -3.71
C SER A 181 -15.15 -13.54 -2.21
N TYR A 182 -14.42 -12.67 -1.50
CA TYR A 182 -14.30 -12.71 -0.05
C TYR A 182 -14.51 -11.31 0.51
N ARG A 183 -15.23 -11.20 1.63
CA ARG A 183 -15.23 -10.00 2.47
C ARG A 183 -14.81 -10.36 3.88
N GLY A 184 -14.14 -9.42 4.55
CA GLY A 184 -13.71 -9.59 5.92
C GLY A 184 -13.70 -8.30 6.73
N LEU A 185 -13.50 -8.46 8.04
CA LEU A 185 -13.33 -7.36 8.99
C LEU A 185 -11.95 -7.42 9.61
N LEU A 186 -11.23 -6.31 9.54
CA LEU A 186 -9.96 -6.10 10.20
C LEU A 186 -10.19 -6.00 11.72
N LEU A 187 -9.67 -6.98 12.46
CA LEU A 187 -9.96 -7.14 13.88
C LEU A 187 -9.01 -6.40 14.81
N ASN A 188 -7.83 -6.01 14.32
CA ASN A 188 -6.73 -5.55 15.17
C ASN A 188 -6.27 -4.12 14.83
N ARG A 189 -7.21 -3.26 14.41
CA ARG A 189 -7.03 -1.81 14.19
C ARG A 189 -8.06 -1.02 14.99
N PHE A 190 -7.86 -1.03 16.30
CA PHE A 190 -8.71 -0.29 17.23
C PHE A 190 -8.43 1.20 17.13
N THR A 191 -9.48 2.01 17.09
CA THR A 191 -9.39 3.46 17.17
C THR A 191 -9.88 3.94 18.54
N ASP A 192 -9.65 5.21 18.84
CA ASP A 192 -10.19 5.87 20.02
C ASP A 192 -11.60 6.47 19.80
N LEU A 193 -12.12 6.38 18.57
CA LEU A 193 -13.40 6.94 18.15
C LEU A 193 -14.60 6.41 18.93
N GLU A 194 -15.50 7.33 19.24
CA GLU A 194 -16.81 7.04 19.81
C GLU A 194 -17.88 7.75 18.99
N PHE A 195 -18.91 7.01 18.60
CA PHE A 195 -20.10 7.54 17.97
C PHE A 195 -21.12 7.89 19.05
N ASP A 196 -21.38 9.19 19.23
CA ASP A 196 -22.49 9.66 20.07
C ASP A 196 -23.75 9.82 19.21
N TYR A 197 -24.72 8.94 19.41
CA TYR A 197 -25.98 8.96 18.67
C TYR A 197 -26.87 10.16 19.04
N ALA A 198 -26.58 10.86 20.14
CA ALA A 198 -27.48 11.84 20.75
C ALA A 198 -27.65 13.15 19.96
N THR A 199 -26.95 13.36 18.84
CA THR A 199 -26.93 14.64 18.11
C THR A 199 -27.54 14.57 16.72
N GLY A 200 -28.24 13.49 16.36
CA GLY A 200 -29.04 13.49 15.13
C GLY A 200 -29.98 14.69 15.17
N GLU A 201 -29.68 15.72 14.35
CA GLU A 201 -30.46 16.93 14.25
C GLU A 201 -31.88 16.52 13.92
N GLU A 202 -32.74 16.57 14.92
CA GLU A 202 -34.16 16.39 14.75
C GLU A 202 -34.63 17.54 13.86
N ASP A 203 -34.74 17.25 12.56
CA ASP A 203 -35.43 18.05 11.56
C ASP A 203 -36.91 18.16 11.96
N GLY A 204 -37.21 18.93 13.01
CA GLY A 204 -38.50 19.54 13.33
C GLY A 204 -39.73 18.62 13.47
N VAL A 205 -39.61 17.30 13.61
CA VAL A 205 -40.79 16.41 13.72
C VAL A 205 -41.23 16.25 15.19
N ASN A 206 -42.03 17.21 15.66
CA ASN A 206 -42.95 17.18 16.81
C ASN A 206 -42.76 16.08 17.90
N ASP A 207 -41.90 16.38 18.88
CA ASP A 207 -41.93 16.20 20.37
C ASP A 207 -42.88 15.24 21.13
N ASP A 208 -43.81 14.48 20.53
CA ASP A 208 -44.85 13.77 21.30
C ASP A 208 -44.70 12.24 21.42
N ASP A 209 -43.65 11.62 20.86
CA ASP A 209 -43.38 10.19 21.06
C ASP A 209 -42.25 9.96 22.08
N ASP A 210 -42.65 9.71 23.34
CA ASP A 210 -41.83 9.26 24.47
C ASP A 210 -41.02 7.98 24.13
N CYS A 211 -39.94 8.11 23.35
CA CYS A 211 -38.94 7.05 23.25
C CYS A 211 -38.19 6.98 24.59
N PRO A 212 -38.22 5.85 25.32
CA PRO A 212 -37.49 5.72 26.57
C PRO A 212 -35.99 5.92 26.31
N PHE A 213 -35.50 7.05 26.80
CA PHE A 213 -34.12 7.53 26.84
C PHE A 213 -33.09 6.40 26.87
N LEU A 214 -32.21 6.36 25.86
CA LEU A 214 -30.86 5.82 26.07
C LEU A 214 -30.19 6.66 27.17
N GLU A 215 -29.55 6.02 28.14
CA GLU A 215 -28.92 6.77 29.23
C GLU A 215 -27.73 7.55 28.65
N LYS A 216 -27.62 8.83 29.01
CA LYS A 216 -26.49 9.69 28.66
C LYS A 216 -25.18 9.03 29.12
N GLY A 217 -24.44 8.43 28.19
CA GLY A 217 -23.23 7.63 28.47
C GLY A 217 -23.09 6.36 27.63
N ASP A 218 -24.11 5.98 26.87
CA ASP A 218 -24.08 4.84 25.96
C ASP A 218 -23.43 5.20 24.61
N SER A 219 -22.09 5.30 24.58
CA SER A 219 -21.33 5.54 23.34
C SER A 219 -21.00 4.23 22.62
N TRP A 220 -21.05 4.26 21.28
CA TRP A 220 -20.61 3.13 20.45
C TRP A 220 -19.15 3.32 20.08
N LYS A 221 -18.30 2.34 20.41
CA LYS A 221 -16.89 2.41 20.06
C LYS A 221 -16.68 1.84 18.68
N ILE A 222 -16.05 2.63 17.84
CA ILE A 222 -15.79 2.27 16.45
C ILE A 222 -14.36 1.73 16.35
N GLN A 223 -14.16 0.78 15.44
CA GLN A 223 -12.86 0.24 15.04
C GLN A 223 -12.77 0.34 13.51
N ARG A 224 -11.56 0.33 12.96
CA ARG A 224 -11.37 0.23 11.51
C ARG A 224 -11.62 -1.21 11.06
N GLY A 225 -12.70 -1.43 10.31
CA GLY A 225 -13.08 -2.73 9.76
C GLY A 225 -12.46 -3.05 8.42
N GLY A 226 -11.96 -2.04 7.70
CA GLY A 226 -11.24 -2.19 6.45
C GLY A 226 -11.11 -0.86 5.70
N ASP A 227 -10.62 -0.96 4.47
CA ASP A 227 -10.34 0.13 3.54
C ASP A 227 -11.55 0.56 2.72
N LEU A 228 -12.48 -0.36 2.42
CA LEU A 228 -13.69 -0.05 1.67
C LEU A 228 -14.83 0.41 2.58
N LEU A 229 -15.54 1.47 2.17
CA LEU A 229 -16.57 2.14 2.95
C LEU A 229 -16.13 2.41 4.39
N GLY A 230 -14.84 2.73 4.55
CA GLY A 230 -14.15 2.96 5.82
C GLY A 230 -14.53 4.26 6.50
N LEU A 231 -13.80 4.57 7.57
CA LEU A 231 -13.98 5.80 8.35
C LEU A 231 -13.51 7.05 7.60
N ASP A 232 -12.66 6.88 6.60
CA ASP A 232 -12.14 7.97 5.76
C ASP A 232 -12.93 8.09 4.45
N SER A 233 -14.04 7.34 4.29
CA SER A 233 -14.97 7.60 3.19
C SER A 233 -15.53 9.01 3.39
N GLY A 234 -15.30 9.89 2.42
CA GLY A 234 -15.64 11.31 2.49
C GLY A 234 -17.13 11.58 2.73
N GLU A 235 -17.53 12.85 2.75
CA GLU A 235 -18.90 13.28 3.11
C GLU A 235 -20.01 12.57 2.33
N ASP A 236 -19.73 12.17 1.08
CA ASP A 236 -20.67 11.47 0.19
C ASP A 236 -20.67 9.94 0.37
N GLY A 237 -19.58 9.38 0.90
CA GLY A 237 -19.37 7.95 1.04
C GLY A 237 -19.85 7.45 2.40
N SER A 238 -21.10 6.98 2.48
CA SER A 238 -21.63 6.46 3.74
C SER A 238 -20.78 5.28 4.26
N THR A 239 -20.08 5.47 5.38
CA THR A 239 -19.34 4.40 6.07
C THR A 239 -20.28 3.23 6.37
N GLU A 240 -19.90 2.01 5.96
CA GLU A 240 -20.66 0.81 6.31
C GLU A 240 -20.26 0.35 7.72
N PHE A 241 -21.16 0.51 8.69
CA PHE A 241 -20.94 0.05 10.06
C PHE A 241 -21.46 -1.37 10.29
N THR A 242 -20.56 -2.25 10.71
CA THR A 242 -20.85 -3.64 11.09
C THR A 242 -20.57 -3.87 12.57
N CYS A 243 -21.48 -4.55 13.27
CA CYS A 243 -21.30 -4.92 14.67
C CYS A 243 -21.04 -6.43 14.82
N LEU A 244 -20.11 -6.79 15.70
CA LEU A 244 -19.92 -8.15 16.19
C LEU A 244 -20.55 -8.30 17.58
N TYR A 245 -21.21 -9.44 17.80
CA TYR A 245 -21.85 -9.81 19.06
C TYR A 245 -21.58 -11.27 19.39
N HIS A 246 -21.30 -11.57 20.66
CA HIS A 246 -21.13 -12.94 21.14
C HIS A 246 -22.26 -13.34 22.09
N GLY A 247 -22.93 -14.46 21.79
CA GLY A 247 -24.12 -14.91 22.51
C GLY A 247 -23.92 -15.16 24.01
N SER A 248 -22.70 -15.56 24.40
CA SER A 248 -22.36 -15.81 25.81
C SER A 248 -22.28 -14.55 26.68
N SER A 249 -22.21 -13.35 26.08
CA SER A 249 -22.18 -12.09 26.83
C SER A 249 -23.49 -11.84 27.58
N SER A 250 -24.61 -12.42 27.12
CA SER A 250 -25.89 -12.31 27.83
C SER A 250 -25.98 -13.33 28.98
N SER A 251 -25.95 -12.83 30.21
CA SER A 251 -26.12 -13.65 31.43
C SER A 251 -27.51 -14.29 31.59
N SER A 252 -28.45 -14.00 30.67
CA SER A 252 -29.84 -14.49 30.68
C SER A 252 -30.05 -15.64 29.67
N SER A 253 -29.82 -16.87 30.12
CA SER A 253 -29.91 -18.09 29.31
C SER A 253 -31.34 -18.54 28.91
N SER A 254 -32.31 -17.62 28.73
CA SER A 254 -33.66 -17.98 28.27
C SER A 254 -33.70 -18.20 26.75
N SER A 255 -33.63 -19.46 26.32
CA SER A 255 -33.64 -19.90 24.91
C SER A 255 -34.77 -19.36 23.99
N ALA A 256 -35.84 -18.78 24.55
CA ALA A 256 -36.97 -18.29 23.77
C ALA A 256 -36.75 -16.89 23.16
N ASP A 257 -35.94 -16.04 23.81
CA ASP A 257 -35.79 -14.62 23.44
C ASP A 257 -34.65 -14.39 22.43
N ASP A 258 -33.96 -15.46 22.02
CA ASP A 258 -32.84 -15.40 21.06
C ASP A 258 -33.29 -15.48 19.59
N SER A 259 -34.60 -15.67 19.37
CA SER A 259 -35.18 -15.78 18.03
C SER A 259 -35.05 -14.49 17.22
N HIS A 260 -35.14 -13.32 17.86
CA HIS A 260 -35.02 -12.03 17.17
C HIS A 260 -33.59 -11.77 16.70
N LEU A 261 -32.59 -12.01 17.56
CA LEU A 261 -31.17 -11.87 17.19
C LEU A 261 -30.85 -12.75 15.99
N LYS A 262 -31.27 -14.02 16.01
CA LYS A 262 -31.05 -14.97 14.90
C LYS A 262 -31.75 -14.59 13.60
N SER A 263 -32.76 -13.71 13.65
CA SER A 263 -33.48 -13.27 12.45
C SER A 263 -32.82 -12.08 11.74
N VAL A 264 -32.06 -11.26 12.48
CA VAL A 264 -31.39 -10.06 11.96
C VAL A 264 -29.88 -10.25 11.83
N ALA A 265 -29.29 -11.13 12.63
CA ALA A 265 -27.85 -11.36 12.67
C ALA A 265 -27.44 -12.55 11.80
N THR A 266 -26.30 -12.40 11.13
CA THR A 266 -25.60 -13.45 10.40
C THR A 266 -24.65 -14.17 11.36
N LYS A 267 -24.89 -15.45 11.61
CA LYS A 267 -23.97 -16.30 12.37
C LYS A 267 -22.67 -16.52 11.58
N LEU A 268 -21.53 -16.24 12.19
CA LEU A 268 -20.20 -16.42 11.58
C LEU A 268 -19.58 -17.77 11.96
N VAL A 269 -19.33 -17.98 13.25
CA VAL A 269 -18.74 -19.20 13.83
C VAL A 269 -19.22 -19.33 15.27
N GLY A 270 -19.56 -20.53 15.73
CA GLY A 270 -20.01 -20.77 17.11
C GLY A 270 -21.15 -19.84 17.53
N ASP A 271 -21.01 -19.14 18.66
CA ASP A 271 -21.94 -18.12 19.16
C ASP A 271 -21.52 -16.69 18.78
N LEU A 272 -20.65 -16.52 17.77
CA LEU A 272 -20.28 -15.23 17.20
C LEU A 272 -21.22 -14.85 16.04
N TYR A 273 -21.83 -13.67 16.15
CA TYR A 273 -22.80 -13.12 15.22
C TYR A 273 -22.34 -11.77 14.69
N MET A 274 -22.76 -11.46 13.47
CA MET A 274 -22.54 -10.19 12.78
C MET A 274 -23.89 -9.57 12.41
N LEU A 275 -24.02 -8.26 12.56
CA LEU A 275 -25.24 -7.53 12.22
C LEU A 275 -24.91 -6.08 11.84
N SER A 276 -25.85 -5.38 11.21
CA SER A 276 -25.68 -3.95 10.92
C SER A 276 -25.74 -3.11 12.21
N LEU A 277 -25.15 -1.91 12.20
CA LEU A 277 -25.29 -0.97 13.32
C LEU A 277 -26.75 -0.63 13.62
N ASN A 278 -27.57 -0.43 12.58
CA ASN A 278 -29.00 -0.16 12.73
C ASN A 278 -29.74 -1.31 13.44
N ASP A 279 -29.43 -2.56 13.10
CA ASP A 279 -30.02 -3.72 13.78
C ASP A 279 -29.55 -3.83 15.23
N ALA A 280 -28.27 -3.54 15.50
CA ALA A 280 -27.73 -3.55 16.86
C ALA A 280 -28.38 -2.47 17.73
N GLN A 281 -28.54 -1.26 17.20
CA GLN A 281 -29.26 -0.16 17.84
C GLN A 281 -30.73 -0.51 18.09
N HIS A 282 -31.41 -1.12 17.12
CA HIS A 282 -32.78 -1.59 17.29
C HIS A 282 -32.88 -2.64 18.42
N LEU A 283 -31.91 -3.56 18.52
CA LEU A 283 -31.84 -4.51 19.62
C LEU A 283 -31.67 -3.81 20.98
N CYS A 284 -30.76 -2.84 21.09
CA CYS A 284 -30.57 -2.04 22.30
C CYS A 284 -31.84 -1.25 22.68
N LYS A 285 -32.54 -0.66 21.70
CA LYS A 285 -33.75 0.13 21.92
C LYS A 285 -34.94 -0.72 22.38
N HIS A 286 -35.20 -1.83 21.70
CA HIS A 286 -36.38 -2.67 21.97
C HIS A 286 -36.16 -3.69 23.10
N TYR A 287 -34.90 -4.03 23.39
CA TYR A 287 -34.53 -5.03 24.39
C TYR A 287 -33.40 -4.51 25.30
N SER A 288 -33.52 -3.27 25.79
CA SER A 288 -32.52 -2.56 26.61
C SER A 288 -32.12 -3.27 27.91
N SER A 289 -32.96 -4.18 28.41
CA SER A 289 -32.63 -5.02 29.58
C SER A 289 -31.68 -6.18 29.25
N LYS A 290 -31.55 -6.53 27.96
CA LYS A 290 -30.73 -7.65 27.47
C LYS A 290 -29.49 -7.18 26.71
N TYR A 291 -29.62 -6.17 25.86
CA TYR A 291 -28.52 -5.66 25.04
C TYR A 291 -28.21 -4.22 25.39
N LYS A 292 -26.91 -3.94 25.45
CA LYS A 292 -26.33 -2.61 25.60
C LYS A 292 -25.35 -2.36 24.46
N PRO A 293 -25.07 -1.10 24.09
CA PRO A 293 -24.05 -0.79 23.10
C PRO A 293 -22.69 -1.42 23.40
N THR A 294 -22.32 -1.52 24.68
CA THR A 294 -21.08 -2.16 25.13
C THR A 294 -21.02 -3.68 24.95
N ASP A 295 -22.14 -4.33 24.61
CA ASP A 295 -22.15 -5.76 24.26
C ASP A 295 -21.74 -6.01 22.80
N PHE A 296 -21.64 -4.94 22.00
CA PHE A 296 -21.27 -4.97 20.59
C PHE A 296 -19.89 -4.35 20.36
N LEU A 297 -19.18 -4.87 19.37
CA LEU A 297 -17.98 -4.24 18.83
C LEU A 297 -18.30 -3.73 17.43
N THR A 298 -18.21 -2.42 17.21
CA THR A 298 -18.56 -1.79 15.94
C THR A 298 -17.32 -1.53 15.11
N PHE A 299 -17.40 -1.86 13.82
CA PHE A 299 -16.36 -1.70 12.82
C PHE A 299 -16.92 -0.80 11.71
N GLY A 300 -16.18 0.23 11.32
CA GLY A 300 -16.47 1.03 10.12
C GLY A 300 -15.64 0.53 8.94
N GLY A 301 -16.30 0.22 7.84
CA GLY A 301 -15.72 -0.36 6.64
C GLY A 301 -15.48 -1.85 6.72
N PHE A 302 -15.01 -2.40 5.61
CA PHE A 302 -14.65 -3.82 5.45
C PHE A 302 -13.55 -3.97 4.41
N CYS A 303 -12.96 -5.16 4.37
CA CYS A 303 -11.99 -5.54 3.34
C CYS A 303 -12.66 -6.46 2.32
N SER A 304 -12.27 -6.36 1.05
CA SER A 304 -12.82 -7.19 -0.03
C SER A 304 -11.71 -7.70 -0.95
N TRP A 305 -11.85 -8.94 -1.42
CA TRP A 305 -10.95 -9.52 -2.41
C TRP A 305 -11.70 -9.84 -3.69
N ARG A 306 -11.09 -9.48 -4.83
CA ARG A 306 -11.60 -9.84 -6.16
C ARG A 306 -11.54 -11.35 -6.40
N PRO A 307 -12.30 -11.87 -7.38
CA PRO A 307 -12.23 -13.28 -7.72
C PRO A 307 -10.81 -13.74 -8.02
N SER A 308 -10.40 -14.84 -7.40
CA SER A 308 -9.04 -15.42 -7.45
C SER A 308 -7.91 -14.61 -6.80
N GLN A 309 -8.16 -13.39 -6.31
CA GLN A 309 -7.13 -12.53 -5.74
C GLN A 309 -6.57 -13.13 -4.43
N LEU A 310 -7.45 -13.47 -3.48
CA LEU A 310 -7.01 -14.03 -2.19
C LEU A 310 -6.29 -15.37 -2.36
N GLU A 311 -6.76 -16.23 -3.28
CA GLU A 311 -6.09 -17.50 -3.58
C GLU A 311 -4.69 -17.31 -4.16
N TYR A 312 -4.50 -16.27 -4.98
CA TYR A 312 -3.20 -15.89 -5.52
C TYR A 312 -2.28 -15.35 -4.43
N GLU A 313 -2.76 -14.46 -3.56
CA GLU A 313 -2.02 -13.90 -2.41
C GLU A 313 -1.65 -14.99 -1.38
N MET A 314 -2.51 -15.98 -1.16
CA MET A 314 -2.22 -17.17 -0.32
C MET A 314 -1.29 -18.20 -0.99
N GLY A 315 -1.11 -18.13 -2.31
CA GLY A 315 -0.37 -19.11 -3.08
C GLY A 315 1.09 -19.26 -2.62
N GLU A 316 1.75 -20.37 -2.93
CA GLU A 316 3.14 -20.61 -2.49
C GLU A 316 4.13 -19.51 -2.94
N GLU A 317 3.83 -18.83 -4.05
CA GLU A 317 4.64 -17.74 -4.59
C GLU A 317 4.54 -16.47 -3.73
N ARG A 318 3.33 -16.01 -3.42
CA ARG A 318 3.11 -14.80 -2.59
C ARG A 318 3.11 -15.14 -1.12
N GLY A 319 2.27 -16.07 -0.67
CA GLY A 319 2.20 -16.57 0.71
C GLY A 319 2.05 -15.45 1.74
N GLU A 320 1.25 -14.43 1.38
CA GLU A 320 0.99 -13.22 2.14
C GLU A 320 -0.09 -13.43 3.21
N TRP A 321 -0.87 -14.51 3.08
CA TRP A 321 -1.95 -14.81 4.00
C TRP A 321 -1.85 -16.24 4.50
N MET A 322 -2.11 -16.41 5.80
CA MET A 322 -2.32 -17.69 6.43
C MET A 322 -3.77 -17.78 6.91
N ALA A 323 -4.53 -18.74 6.39
CA ALA A 323 -5.90 -18.98 6.80
C ALA A 323 -5.95 -19.91 8.03
N LEU A 324 -6.64 -19.45 9.07
CA LEU A 324 -6.82 -20.15 10.33
C LEU A 324 -8.31 -20.37 10.61
N SER A 325 -8.64 -21.55 11.10
CA SER A 325 -9.96 -21.81 11.69
C SER A 325 -9.81 -21.75 13.21
N VAL A 326 -10.46 -20.75 13.80
CA VAL A 326 -10.39 -20.39 15.23
C VAL A 326 -11.80 -20.50 15.83
N ASP A 327 -11.89 -20.93 17.08
CA ASP A 327 -13.18 -20.95 17.78
C ASP A 327 -13.66 -19.53 18.16
N ASP A 328 -14.97 -19.38 18.28
CA ASP A 328 -15.66 -18.13 18.60
C ASP A 328 -15.23 -17.53 19.94
N VAL A 329 -14.98 -18.37 20.94
CA VAL A 329 -14.58 -17.93 22.29
C VAL A 329 -13.18 -17.32 22.23
N SER A 330 -12.23 -17.94 21.54
CA SER A 330 -10.88 -17.41 21.35
C SER A 330 -10.90 -16.07 20.60
N ILE A 331 -11.69 -15.94 19.53
CA ILE A 331 -11.82 -14.67 18.79
C ILE A 331 -12.38 -13.58 19.71
N TRP A 332 -13.46 -13.88 20.43
CA TRP A 332 -14.12 -12.89 21.29
C TRP A 332 -13.28 -12.49 22.50
N GLU A 333 -12.59 -13.42 23.15
CA GLU A 333 -11.69 -13.12 24.27
C GLU A 333 -10.57 -12.17 23.87
N GLU A 334 -9.95 -12.36 22.70
CA GLU A 334 -8.92 -11.46 22.20
C GLU A 334 -9.47 -10.08 21.85
N LEU A 335 -10.63 -10.01 21.18
CA LEU A 335 -11.30 -8.74 20.91
C LEU A 335 -11.66 -7.98 22.20
N GLN A 336 -12.12 -8.68 23.23
CA GLN A 336 -12.40 -8.08 24.55
C GLN A 336 -11.12 -7.62 25.24
N LEU A 337 -10.01 -8.36 25.11
CA LEU A 337 -8.71 -7.94 25.63
C LEU A 337 -8.25 -6.64 24.95
N LEU A 338 -8.31 -6.57 23.63
CA LEU A 338 -7.99 -5.37 22.85
C LEU A 338 -8.86 -4.18 23.27
N TYR A 339 -10.17 -4.40 23.37
CA TYR A 339 -11.11 -3.39 23.81
C TYR A 339 -10.77 -2.84 25.20
N ASN A 340 -10.50 -3.71 26.18
CA ASN A 340 -10.14 -3.30 27.54
C ASN A 340 -8.79 -2.56 27.60
N ASN A 341 -7.82 -2.97 26.78
CA ASN A 341 -6.54 -2.29 26.64
C ASN A 341 -6.73 -0.88 26.05
N ALA A 342 -7.52 -0.75 24.98
CA ALA A 342 -7.84 0.54 24.37
C ALA A 342 -8.50 1.49 25.38
N GLN A 343 -9.41 1.00 26.23
CA GLN A 343 -10.00 1.81 27.31
C GLN A 343 -8.98 2.33 28.32
N SER A 344 -7.99 1.50 28.63
CA SER A 344 -6.95 1.86 29.58
C SER A 344 -6.00 2.93 29.00
N MET A 345 -5.84 2.96 27.67
CA MET A 345 -4.96 3.90 26.97
C MET A 345 -5.57 5.27 26.73
N LYS A 346 -6.91 5.43 26.77
CA LYS A 346 -7.57 6.74 26.64
C LYS A 346 -7.12 7.80 27.66
N GLN A 347 -6.36 7.40 28.68
CA GLN A 347 -5.79 8.30 29.69
C GLN A 347 -4.37 8.79 29.33
N LEU A 348 -3.78 8.29 28.25
CA LEU A 348 -2.43 8.62 27.80
C LEU A 348 -2.46 9.71 26.71
N PRO A 349 -1.33 10.43 26.49
CA PRO A 349 -1.19 11.35 25.35
C PRO A 349 -1.38 10.65 23.99
N ASN A 350 -1.91 11.35 22.99
CA ASN A 350 -2.31 10.80 21.68
C ASN A 350 -1.28 9.89 20.99
N VAL A 351 0.01 10.28 20.99
CA VAL A 351 1.09 9.47 20.38
C VAL A 351 1.30 8.15 21.13
N GLN A 352 1.19 8.17 22.46
CA GLN A 352 1.31 6.93 23.25
C GLN A 352 0.07 6.06 23.10
N THR A 353 -1.09 6.68 22.87
CA THR A 353 -2.35 5.99 22.62
C THR A 353 -2.29 5.18 21.31
N SER A 354 -1.90 5.78 20.18
CA SER A 354 -1.79 5.06 18.90
C SER A 354 -0.79 3.90 18.98
N HIS A 355 0.37 4.11 19.60
CA HIS A 355 1.38 3.07 19.78
C HIS A 355 0.88 1.92 20.64
N GLY A 356 0.20 2.21 21.75
CA GLY A 356 -0.37 1.19 22.60
C GLY A 356 -1.49 0.40 21.92
N LEU A 357 -2.35 1.08 21.15
CA LEU A 357 -3.43 0.47 20.38
C LEU A 357 -2.87 -0.46 19.32
N LEU A 358 -1.84 -0.01 18.60
CA LEU A 358 -1.14 -0.80 17.61
C LEU A 358 -0.47 -2.03 18.25
N GLU A 359 0.26 -1.87 19.36
CA GLU A 359 0.93 -2.99 20.01
C GLU A 359 -0.04 -4.03 20.58
N SER A 360 -1.22 -3.59 21.02
CA SER A 360 -2.30 -4.51 21.37
C SER A 360 -2.73 -5.29 20.12
N GLY A 361 -2.94 -4.61 18.99
CA GLY A 361 -3.30 -5.26 17.73
C GLY A 361 -2.25 -6.26 17.21
N THR A 362 -0.96 -5.92 17.26
CA THR A 362 0.14 -6.83 16.88
C THR A 362 0.24 -8.02 17.85
N THR A 363 -0.10 -7.83 19.12
CA THR A 363 -0.19 -8.92 20.10
C THR A 363 -1.25 -9.95 19.72
N MET A 364 -2.44 -9.53 19.26
CA MET A 364 -3.47 -10.47 18.75
C MET A 364 -2.93 -11.33 17.60
N TRP A 365 -2.20 -10.72 16.66
CA TRP A 365 -1.56 -11.43 15.56
C TRP A 365 -0.55 -12.50 16.07
N ARG A 366 0.32 -12.13 17.02
CA ARG A 366 1.29 -13.06 17.64
C ARG A 366 0.59 -14.20 18.39
N ILE A 367 -0.51 -13.91 19.07
CA ILE A 367 -1.31 -14.90 19.79
C ILE A 367 -1.84 -15.94 18.80
N PHE A 368 -2.46 -15.52 17.70
CA PHE A 368 -2.99 -16.47 16.71
C PHE A 368 -1.91 -17.28 15.99
N LEU A 369 -0.74 -16.70 15.69
CA LEU A 369 0.41 -17.46 15.20
C LEU A 369 0.83 -18.55 16.21
N SER A 370 0.93 -18.19 17.49
CA SER A 370 1.33 -19.11 18.54
C SER A 370 0.33 -20.26 18.71
N MET A 371 -0.97 -20.02 18.51
CA MET A 371 -2.01 -21.04 18.59
C MET A 371 -1.86 -22.13 17.52
N VAL A 372 -1.23 -21.83 16.39
CA VAL A 372 -0.90 -22.81 15.33
C VAL A 372 0.56 -23.25 15.32
N ASN A 373 1.29 -23.00 16.41
CA ASN A 373 2.71 -23.34 16.57
C ASN A 373 3.61 -22.75 15.48
N VAL A 374 3.28 -21.57 14.98
CA VAL A 374 4.14 -20.77 14.10
C VAL A 374 4.78 -19.68 14.95
N THR A 375 6.11 -19.62 14.95
CA THR A 375 6.81 -18.53 15.64
C THR A 375 6.86 -17.30 14.76
N GLU A 376 7.03 -16.11 15.35
CA GLU A 376 7.15 -14.87 14.59
C GLU A 376 8.36 -14.90 13.66
N GLU A 377 9.49 -15.49 14.08
CA GLU A 377 10.68 -15.65 13.25
C GLU A 377 10.40 -16.50 12.01
N LYS A 378 9.56 -17.54 12.15
CA LYS A 378 9.15 -18.38 11.02
C LYS A 378 8.17 -17.64 10.11
N ALA A 379 7.23 -16.88 10.66
CA ALA A 379 6.29 -16.09 9.86
C ALA A 379 7.01 -15.00 9.05
N THR A 380 8.10 -14.46 9.58
CA THR A 380 8.87 -13.36 8.96
C THR A 380 10.14 -13.83 8.25
N GLU A 381 10.39 -15.14 8.15
CA GLU A 381 11.63 -15.70 7.58
C GLU A 381 11.86 -15.35 6.11
N ARG A 382 10.78 -14.96 5.42
CA ARG A 382 10.82 -14.54 4.01
C ARG A 382 11.32 -13.12 3.83
N LEU A 383 11.25 -12.28 4.86
CA LEU A 383 11.78 -10.93 4.82
C LEU A 383 13.31 -10.96 4.96
N PRO A 384 14.05 -10.24 4.10
CA PRO A 384 15.41 -9.83 4.35
C PRO A 384 15.58 -9.27 5.76
N SER A 385 16.73 -9.56 6.37
CA SER A 385 17.05 -9.07 7.71
C SER A 385 16.91 -7.54 7.76
N LYS A 386 16.27 -7.03 8.82
CA LYS A 386 15.99 -5.60 9.10
C LYS A 386 14.86 -4.96 8.30
N GLN A 387 14.31 -5.60 7.26
CA GLN A 387 13.11 -5.06 6.61
C GLN A 387 11.91 -5.09 7.55
N LEU A 388 11.77 -6.12 8.40
CA LEU A 388 10.68 -6.17 9.38
C LEU A 388 10.60 -4.90 10.26
N ASP A 389 11.75 -4.34 10.65
CA ASP A 389 11.79 -3.12 11.46
C ASP A 389 11.32 -1.90 10.67
N PHE A 390 11.60 -1.84 9.37
CA PHE A 390 11.06 -0.80 8.48
C PHE A 390 9.53 -0.90 8.39
N TYR A 391 8.98 -2.09 8.12
CA TYR A 391 7.53 -2.29 8.03
C TYR A 391 6.83 -1.98 9.36
N ASP A 392 7.42 -2.39 10.49
CA ASP A 392 6.90 -2.08 11.82
C ASP A 392 6.85 -0.56 12.06
N LEU A 393 7.89 0.18 11.64
CA LEU A 393 7.93 1.64 11.75
C LEU A 393 6.92 2.34 10.83
N MET A 394 6.76 1.87 9.58
CA MET A 394 5.74 2.42 8.67
C MET A 394 4.33 2.17 9.19
N LEU A 395 4.07 0.99 9.76
CA LEU A 395 2.81 0.69 10.44
C LEU A 395 2.58 1.58 11.67
N THR A 396 3.64 1.93 12.41
CA THR A 396 3.56 2.93 13.49
C THR A 396 3.16 4.30 12.97
N VAL A 397 3.77 4.77 11.88
CA VAL A 397 3.41 6.06 11.25
C VAL A 397 1.95 6.04 10.79
N TRP A 398 1.52 4.97 10.13
CA TRP A 398 0.12 4.79 9.74
C TRP A 398 -0.81 4.83 10.95
N ALA A 399 -0.43 4.18 12.06
CA ALA A 399 -1.25 4.12 13.27
C ALA A 399 -1.35 5.47 14.00
N GLU A 400 -0.28 6.26 14.00
CA GLU A 400 -0.30 7.63 14.53
C GLU A 400 -1.35 8.49 13.84
N GLU A 401 -1.45 8.36 12.51
CA GLU A 401 -2.40 9.12 11.68
C GLU A 401 -3.83 8.57 11.79
N ASN A 402 -3.98 7.25 11.77
CA ASN A 402 -5.29 6.64 11.53
C ASN A 402 -6.02 6.15 12.79
N LEU A 403 -5.32 5.93 13.92
CA LEU A 403 -5.93 5.34 15.13
C LEU A 403 -6.22 6.36 16.25
N SER A 404 -5.56 7.52 16.22
CA SER A 404 -5.68 8.59 17.21
C SER A 404 -6.37 9.80 16.61
N THR A 405 -7.70 9.76 16.55
CA THR A 405 -8.53 10.84 16.00
C THR A 405 -8.99 11.85 17.06
N GLY A 406 -8.62 11.65 18.32
CA GLY A 406 -9.05 12.49 19.43
C GLY A 406 -8.40 13.88 19.48
N THR A 407 -9.20 14.92 19.22
CA THR A 407 -9.19 16.25 19.88
C THR A 407 -8.13 17.29 19.52
N ASN A 408 -7.26 17.07 18.53
CA ASN A 408 -6.26 18.10 18.20
C ASN A 408 -6.80 19.30 17.39
N ASP A 409 -7.97 19.18 16.77
CA ASP A 409 -8.46 20.22 15.84
C ASP A 409 -9.50 21.17 16.46
N ASP A 410 -10.06 20.86 17.63
CA ASP A 410 -11.04 21.75 18.30
C ASP A 410 -10.39 22.90 19.09
N ASP A 411 -9.09 22.81 19.37
CA ASP A 411 -8.30 23.95 19.82
C ASP A 411 -7.78 24.69 18.59
N ASP A 412 -8.72 25.19 17.77
CA ASP A 412 -8.59 26.33 16.86
C ASP A 412 -8.04 27.54 17.65
N ASP A 413 -6.79 27.44 18.08
CA ASP A 413 -5.95 28.58 18.33
C ASP A 413 -5.90 29.24 16.96
N ASP A 414 -6.64 30.34 16.83
CA ASP A 414 -6.65 31.39 15.81
C ASP A 414 -5.24 32.01 15.63
N THR A 415 -4.21 31.17 15.69
CA THR A 415 -3.00 31.22 14.91
C THR A 415 -3.37 31.15 13.44
N THR A 416 -4.08 32.19 13.00
CA THR A 416 -3.78 32.86 11.74
C THR A 416 -2.29 33.19 11.76
N PHE A 417 -1.47 32.17 11.51
CA PHE A 417 -0.09 32.34 11.12
C PHE A 417 -0.18 33.36 9.99
N TYR A 418 0.42 34.51 10.20
CA TYR A 418 0.62 35.47 9.13
C TYR A 418 1.49 34.75 8.10
N LEU A 419 0.84 34.03 7.19
CA LEU A 419 1.44 33.39 6.04
C LEU A 419 2.15 34.52 5.33
N LYS A 420 3.46 34.55 5.52
CA LYS A 420 4.32 35.55 4.91
C LYS A 420 4.27 35.19 3.44
N ASP A 421 3.45 35.93 2.70
CA ASP A 421 3.14 35.80 1.27
C ASP A 421 4.36 35.33 0.46
N SER A 422 4.56 34.02 0.43
CA SER A 422 5.64 33.33 -0.27
C SER A 422 5.29 33.17 -1.75
N SER A 423 4.03 33.48 -2.11
CA SER A 423 3.44 33.38 -3.45
C SER A 423 4.21 34.11 -4.54
N LYS A 424 5.04 35.10 -4.17
CA LYS A 424 5.91 35.81 -5.12
C LYS A 424 7.19 35.05 -5.45
N GLY A 425 7.40 33.89 -4.84
CA GLY A 425 8.64 33.11 -4.94
C GLY A 425 8.60 31.98 -5.97
N ILE A 426 7.43 31.41 -6.26
CA ILE A 426 7.31 30.28 -7.20
C ILE A 426 7.11 30.82 -8.61
N GLN A 427 8.05 30.50 -9.49
CA GLN A 427 8.06 30.84 -10.92
C GLN A 427 8.88 29.80 -11.69
N PRO A 428 8.82 29.72 -13.03
CA PRO A 428 9.69 28.84 -13.81
C PRO A 428 11.17 29.02 -13.44
N GLY A 429 11.91 27.93 -13.31
CA GLY A 429 13.29 27.91 -12.84
C GLY A 429 13.45 27.98 -11.31
N THR A 430 12.37 28.05 -10.54
CA THR A 430 12.45 27.96 -9.08
C THR A 430 12.81 26.53 -8.67
N LEU A 431 13.76 26.41 -7.75
CA LEU A 431 14.14 25.15 -7.15
C LEU A 431 13.41 24.99 -5.81
N LEU A 432 12.71 23.87 -5.64
CA LEU A 432 12.13 23.44 -4.38
C LEU A 432 12.83 22.17 -3.92
N ARG A 433 12.78 21.92 -2.62
CA ARG A 433 13.19 20.65 -2.03
C ARG A 433 12.09 20.09 -1.16
N GLY A 434 11.98 18.77 -1.09
CA GLY A 434 11.17 18.13 -0.07
C GLY A 434 11.58 18.61 1.33
N SER A 435 10.60 18.77 2.20
CA SER A 435 10.79 19.30 3.55
C SER A 435 11.77 18.44 4.35
N ARG A 436 12.53 19.10 5.23
CA ARG A 436 13.33 18.34 6.23
C ARG A 436 12.44 17.51 7.15
N TYR A 437 11.28 18.05 7.47
CA TYR A 437 10.30 17.43 8.35
C TYR A 437 9.31 16.68 7.48
N VAL A 438 9.60 15.40 7.22
CA VAL A 438 8.71 14.55 6.44
C VAL A 438 7.44 14.32 7.26
N SER A 439 6.27 14.74 6.77
CA SER A 439 4.97 14.51 7.43
C SER A 439 4.60 13.03 7.42
N ASN A 440 3.55 12.64 8.13
CA ASN A 440 3.05 11.26 8.05
C ASN A 440 2.51 11.00 6.65
N ASP A 441 1.77 11.96 6.10
CA ASP A 441 1.23 11.89 4.73
C ASP A 441 2.32 11.67 3.70
N SER A 442 3.44 12.40 3.76
CA SER A 442 4.53 12.18 2.80
C SER A 442 5.23 10.83 2.97
N LEU A 443 5.19 10.22 4.16
CA LEU A 443 5.68 8.85 4.34
C LEU A 443 4.68 7.83 3.80
N LEU A 444 3.38 8.09 3.92
CA LEU A 444 2.34 7.10 3.62
C LEU A 444 1.84 7.14 2.18
N PHE A 445 1.83 8.33 1.56
CA PHE A 445 1.16 8.57 0.29
C PHE A 445 2.10 9.20 -0.75
N ASP A 446 3.04 10.05 -0.33
CA ASP A 446 3.92 10.79 -1.25
C ASP A 446 5.40 10.40 -1.14
N CYS A 447 5.67 9.09 -1.12
CA CYS A 447 7.03 8.58 -0.93
C CYS A 447 8.02 9.07 -2.01
N GLU A 448 7.55 9.33 -3.23
CA GLU A 448 8.33 9.92 -4.30
C GLU A 448 8.82 11.33 -3.98
N PHE A 449 8.13 12.10 -3.14
CA PHE A 449 8.55 13.47 -2.82
C PHE A 449 9.53 13.52 -1.63
N ILE A 450 9.78 12.40 -0.95
CA ILE A 450 10.74 12.31 0.14
C ILE A 450 12.15 12.63 -0.36
N LYS A 451 12.74 13.69 0.20
CA LYS A 451 14.08 14.19 -0.19
C LYS A 451 14.21 14.46 -1.69
N SER A 452 13.10 14.78 -2.35
CA SER A 452 13.07 15.19 -3.73
C SER A 452 13.65 16.60 -3.90
N THR A 453 14.22 16.86 -5.08
CA THR A 453 14.58 18.21 -5.51
C THR A 453 13.78 18.51 -6.78
N VAL A 454 12.88 19.49 -6.71
CA VAL A 454 11.93 19.82 -7.78
C VAL A 454 12.37 21.09 -8.49
N LEU A 455 12.45 21.05 -9.82
CA LEU A 455 12.60 22.25 -10.65
C LEU A 455 11.24 22.60 -11.27
N VAL A 456 10.77 23.81 -11.01
CA VAL A 456 9.52 24.32 -11.64
C VAL A 456 9.79 24.62 -13.10
N LEU A 457 9.03 23.97 -13.98
CA LEU A 457 9.06 24.21 -15.42
C LEU A 457 8.06 25.28 -15.82
N GLU A 458 6.88 25.25 -15.23
CA GLU A 458 5.76 26.12 -15.56
C GLU A 458 4.97 26.50 -14.30
N GLU A 459 4.50 27.74 -14.26
CA GLU A 459 3.67 28.26 -13.17
C GLU A 459 2.60 29.17 -13.79
N THR A 460 1.38 28.65 -13.91
CA THR A 460 0.21 29.37 -14.45
C THR A 460 -0.80 29.67 -13.35
N GLU A 461 -1.95 30.25 -13.71
CA GLU A 461 -3.07 30.45 -12.77
C GLU A 461 -3.76 29.12 -12.43
N GLU A 462 -3.68 28.13 -13.32
CA GLU A 462 -4.42 26.86 -13.25
C GLU A 462 -3.55 25.69 -12.75
N VAL A 463 -2.23 25.73 -12.98
CA VAL A 463 -1.33 24.64 -12.58
C VAL A 463 0.05 25.13 -12.16
N SER A 464 0.74 24.30 -11.38
CA SER A 464 2.19 24.30 -11.24
C SER A 464 2.73 23.02 -11.89
N VAL A 465 3.75 23.12 -12.75
CA VAL A 465 4.40 21.96 -13.36
C VAL A 465 5.87 21.94 -12.97
N GLY A 466 6.35 20.79 -12.52
CA GLY A 466 7.75 20.60 -12.13
C GLY A 466 8.28 19.23 -12.48
N ILE A 467 9.59 19.07 -12.34
CA ILE A 467 10.27 17.78 -12.51
C ILE A 467 11.13 17.44 -11.30
N LEU A 468 11.19 16.16 -10.96
CA LEU A 468 12.07 15.61 -9.94
C LEU A 468 13.48 15.43 -10.52
N LEU A 469 14.43 16.25 -10.04
CA LEU A 469 15.79 16.27 -10.56
C LEU A 469 16.62 15.05 -10.17
N ASN A 470 16.33 14.46 -9.00
CA ASN A 470 17.25 13.55 -8.33
C ASN A 470 16.78 12.08 -8.29
N HIS A 471 15.82 11.67 -9.11
CA HIS A 471 15.39 10.26 -9.23
C HIS A 471 15.89 9.60 -10.53
N PRO A 472 16.94 8.77 -10.47
CA PRO A 472 17.44 8.06 -11.64
C PRO A 472 16.54 6.88 -11.99
N MET A 473 16.41 6.56 -13.28
CA MET A 473 15.69 5.38 -13.78
C MET A 473 16.64 4.28 -14.23
N GLY A 474 16.14 3.06 -14.37
CA GLY A 474 16.90 1.93 -14.91
C GLY A 474 17.16 1.98 -16.43
N ALA A 475 17.00 3.16 -17.04
CA ALA A 475 17.18 3.41 -18.46
C ALA A 475 18.16 4.57 -18.70
N GLY A 476 18.72 4.62 -19.90
CA GLY A 476 19.57 5.71 -20.36
C GLY A 476 19.40 5.99 -21.85
N VAL A 477 19.75 7.20 -22.27
CA VAL A 477 19.59 7.67 -23.66
C VAL A 477 20.93 7.67 -24.37
N GLU A 478 21.04 6.86 -25.42
CA GLU A 478 22.23 6.78 -26.26
C GLU A 478 22.35 8.00 -27.18
N CYS A 479 23.19 8.97 -26.81
CA CYS A 479 23.33 10.21 -27.58
C CYS A 479 24.51 10.20 -28.57
N LEU A 480 25.60 9.51 -28.21
CA LEU A 480 26.89 9.52 -28.90
C LEU A 480 27.44 8.10 -29.02
N GLU A 481 27.93 7.73 -30.20
CA GLU A 481 28.63 6.45 -30.38
C GLU A 481 29.89 6.41 -29.50
N GLU A 482 30.13 5.27 -28.86
CA GLU A 482 31.30 5.00 -28.00
C GLU A 482 31.37 5.75 -26.66
N LYS A 483 30.32 6.48 -26.26
CA LYS A 483 30.19 7.04 -24.91
C LYS A 483 29.13 6.32 -24.10
N ASP A 484 29.23 6.44 -22.77
CA ASP A 484 28.20 5.95 -21.87
C ASP A 484 26.88 6.73 -22.12
N PRO A 485 25.72 6.05 -22.02
CA PRO A 485 24.42 6.67 -22.23
C PRO A 485 24.15 7.74 -21.15
N LEU A 486 23.37 8.76 -21.50
CA LEU A 486 22.90 9.73 -20.49
C LEU A 486 21.87 9.05 -19.58
N PRO A 487 22.02 9.07 -18.25
CA PRO A 487 21.02 8.50 -17.35
C PRO A 487 19.66 9.18 -17.55
N LEU A 488 18.62 8.40 -17.82
CA LEU A 488 17.24 8.89 -17.84
C LEU A 488 16.77 9.04 -16.40
N ARG A 489 16.08 10.14 -16.09
CA ARG A 489 15.55 10.43 -14.76
C ARG A 489 14.03 10.45 -14.77
N TYR A 490 13.44 10.03 -13.65
CA TYR A 490 12.01 10.12 -13.43
C TYR A 490 11.67 11.55 -13.04
N GLY A 491 11.01 12.29 -13.95
CA GLY A 491 10.58 13.66 -13.74
C GLY A 491 9.24 13.76 -13.02
N GLY A 492 8.37 12.75 -13.15
CA GLY A 492 7.09 12.65 -12.46
C GLY A 492 6.13 11.66 -13.13
N PRO A 493 4.92 11.48 -12.58
CA PRO A 493 4.00 10.42 -13.01
C PRO A 493 3.28 10.70 -14.33
N ILE A 494 3.11 11.97 -14.72
CA ILE A 494 2.38 12.35 -15.93
C ILE A 494 3.32 12.31 -17.13
N GLU A 495 2.91 11.70 -18.24
CA GLU A 495 3.77 11.63 -19.42
C GLU A 495 3.95 13.01 -20.07
N VAL A 496 5.12 13.24 -20.68
CA VAL A 496 5.44 14.53 -21.31
C VAL A 496 4.49 14.87 -22.46
N PRO A 497 4.10 13.92 -23.35
CA PRO A 497 3.12 14.20 -24.38
C PRO A 497 1.77 14.63 -23.81
N GLU A 498 1.26 13.96 -22.78
CA GLU A 498 -0.02 14.30 -22.14
C GLU A 498 -0.01 15.74 -21.60
N TRP A 499 1.09 16.14 -20.95
CA TRP A 499 1.27 17.52 -20.50
C TRP A 499 1.34 18.53 -21.66
N ARG A 500 2.12 18.26 -22.72
CA ARG A 500 2.32 19.20 -23.84
C ARG A 500 1.05 19.43 -24.65
N HIS A 501 0.27 18.38 -24.88
CA HIS A 501 -0.93 18.47 -25.72
C HIS A 501 -2.13 19.06 -24.95
N GLY A 502 -2.00 19.25 -23.63
CA GLY A 502 -3.11 19.74 -22.80
C GLY A 502 -4.29 18.77 -22.77
N SER A 503 -4.10 17.51 -23.17
CA SER A 503 -5.15 16.49 -23.21
C SER A 503 -5.73 16.19 -21.83
N LEU A 504 -5.04 16.60 -20.77
CA LEU A 504 -5.53 16.53 -19.39
C LEU A 504 -6.70 17.49 -19.11
N PHE A 505 -6.82 18.59 -19.86
CA PHE A 505 -7.76 19.69 -19.57
C PHE A 505 -8.82 19.93 -20.66
N GLU A 506 -8.79 19.16 -21.75
CA GLU A 506 -9.86 19.20 -22.75
C GLU A 506 -11.07 18.39 -22.23
N ASP A 507 -11.74 18.93 -21.21
CA ASP A 507 -13.02 18.46 -20.72
C ASP A 507 -14.08 18.61 -21.84
N GLY A 508 -14.26 17.55 -22.61
CA GLY A 508 -15.56 17.03 -23.06
C GLY A 508 -16.67 18.02 -23.45
N ASP A 509 -16.35 19.11 -24.14
CA ASP A 509 -17.33 20.05 -24.71
C ASP A 509 -17.86 19.57 -26.08
N ASP A 510 -17.86 18.25 -26.33
CA ASP A 510 -18.44 17.64 -27.53
C ASP A 510 -19.81 17.01 -27.24
N ASP A 511 -20.80 17.79 -27.65
CA ASP A 511 -22.18 17.43 -27.95
C ASP A 511 -22.39 15.99 -28.46
N ASP A 512 -23.29 15.25 -27.78
CA ASP A 512 -24.33 14.39 -28.37
C ASP A 512 -24.00 13.05 -29.08
N ASP A 513 -22.81 12.45 -28.98
CA ASP A 513 -22.59 11.07 -29.46
C ASP A 513 -22.58 10.04 -28.31
N GLU A 514 -23.80 9.69 -27.86
CA GLU A 514 -24.10 8.48 -27.09
C GLU A 514 -23.51 7.24 -27.81
N ASP A 515 -22.44 6.61 -27.30
CA ASP A 515 -22.23 5.14 -27.25
C ASP A 515 -20.77 4.65 -27.09
N ASP A 516 -19.73 5.50 -27.02
CA ASP A 516 -18.35 4.99 -26.93
C ASP A 516 -17.83 4.98 -25.47
N ASP A 517 -17.72 3.76 -24.93
CA ASP A 517 -17.32 3.42 -23.56
C ASP A 517 -15.99 4.07 -23.14
N ASP A 518 -16.04 4.78 -22.00
CA ASP A 518 -14.96 5.55 -21.36
C ASP A 518 -13.65 4.76 -21.15
N GLU A 519 -12.64 5.02 -21.98
CA GLU A 519 -11.25 4.61 -21.77
C GLU A 519 -10.57 5.59 -20.78
N MET A 520 -10.97 5.55 -19.50
CA MET A 520 -10.44 6.43 -18.46
C MET A 520 -9.16 5.84 -17.82
N TYR A 521 -8.03 6.51 -18.03
CA TYR A 521 -6.74 6.49 -17.29
C TYR A 521 -6.37 5.19 -16.54
N GLU A 522 -5.64 4.29 -17.23
CA GLU A 522 -4.93 3.13 -16.65
C GLU A 522 -3.63 3.58 -15.96
N GLY A 523 -3.75 4.37 -14.88
CA GLY A 523 -2.61 4.88 -14.11
C GLY A 523 -1.83 3.77 -13.39
N PHE A 524 -0.59 3.55 -13.84
CA PHE A 524 0.57 2.97 -13.14
C PHE A 524 0.53 1.50 -12.65
N LEU A 525 -0.64 0.86 -12.46
CA LEU A 525 -0.70 -0.51 -11.95
C LEU A 525 -0.42 -1.62 -12.99
N ASP A 526 -0.43 -1.31 -14.29
CA ASP A 526 -0.23 -2.33 -15.33
C ASP A 526 1.22 -2.52 -15.80
N TYR A 527 2.18 -1.75 -15.30
CA TYR A 527 3.60 -1.96 -15.64
C TYR A 527 4.18 -3.28 -15.10
N GLN A 528 3.48 -3.95 -14.17
CA GLN A 528 3.94 -5.22 -13.57
C GLN A 528 3.24 -6.47 -14.12
N SER A 529 2.18 -6.34 -14.92
CA SER A 529 1.53 -7.50 -15.52
C SER A 529 2.20 -7.81 -16.87
N GLY A 530 3.07 -8.81 -16.88
CA GLY A 530 3.73 -9.32 -18.08
C GLY A 530 2.74 -9.93 -19.08
N ALA A 531 1.93 -9.09 -19.73
CA ALA A 531 0.99 -9.46 -20.77
C ALA A 531 1.78 -10.06 -21.95
N SER A 532 1.58 -11.35 -22.19
CA SER A 532 2.16 -12.04 -23.34
C SER A 532 1.57 -11.46 -24.63
N SER A 533 2.39 -10.70 -25.35
CA SER A 533 2.16 -10.03 -26.64
C SER A 533 1.91 -10.98 -27.84
N ASP A 534 1.17 -12.08 -27.68
CA ASP A 534 0.87 -13.03 -28.76
C ASP A 534 -0.64 -13.10 -29.03
N SER A 535 -1.19 -12.13 -29.79
CA SER A 535 -2.29 -12.33 -30.75
C SER A 535 -3.01 -11.02 -31.13
N ILE A 536 -2.35 -10.12 -31.87
CA ILE A 536 -3.05 -9.10 -32.66
C ILE A 536 -3.00 -9.55 -34.12
N MET A 537 -4.13 -10.02 -34.65
CA MET A 537 -4.29 -10.33 -36.07
C MET A 537 -4.48 -9.03 -36.84
N TYR A 538 -3.46 -8.61 -37.57
CA TYR A 538 -3.54 -7.50 -38.52
C TYR A 538 -4.56 -7.83 -39.62
N ALA A 539 -5.67 -7.10 -39.64
CA ALA A 539 -6.57 -7.03 -40.77
C ALA A 539 -6.01 -5.99 -41.75
N GLU A 540 -5.62 -6.48 -42.93
CA GLU A 540 -5.08 -5.70 -44.05
C GLU A 540 -6.23 -4.85 -44.65
N VAL A 541 -6.37 -3.61 -44.18
CA VAL A 541 -7.26 -2.60 -44.76
C VAL A 541 -6.42 -1.69 -45.65
N GLU A 542 -6.50 -1.87 -46.97
CA GLU A 542 -5.97 -0.93 -47.96
C GLU A 542 -6.84 0.34 -47.96
N LEU A 543 -6.43 1.36 -47.20
CA LEU A 543 -6.93 2.72 -47.33
C LEU A 543 -6.02 3.49 -48.29
N GLU A 544 -6.61 4.02 -49.37
CA GLU A 544 -5.95 4.96 -50.29
C GLU A 544 -5.79 6.31 -49.57
N LEU A 545 -4.57 6.59 -49.08
CA LEU A 545 -4.19 7.83 -48.40
C LEU A 545 -3.94 8.96 -49.43
N ASP A 546 -4.54 10.12 -49.18
CA ASP A 546 -4.24 11.38 -49.88
C ASP A 546 -2.93 11.97 -49.29
N ASP A 547 -1.88 12.07 -50.11
CA ASP A 547 -0.49 12.41 -49.76
C ASP A 547 -0.22 13.91 -49.44
N ASP A 548 -1.14 14.65 -48.82
CA ASP A 548 -1.00 16.10 -48.53
C ASP A 548 -0.95 16.42 -47.01
N TYR A 549 -0.47 15.47 -46.19
CA TYR A 549 -0.06 15.79 -44.82
C TYR A 549 1.35 16.36 -44.86
N ASP A 550 1.47 17.67 -44.60
CA ASP A 550 2.75 18.32 -44.34
C ASP A 550 3.39 17.62 -43.12
N ASP A 551 4.36 16.76 -43.41
CA ASP A 551 5.23 15.92 -42.55
C ASP A 551 6.06 16.72 -41.51
N ASP A 552 5.58 17.90 -41.11
CA ASP A 552 6.12 18.70 -40.00
C ASP A 552 5.59 18.18 -38.64
N ASP A 553 5.30 16.87 -38.58
CA ASP A 553 5.20 16.10 -37.34
C ASP A 553 6.61 16.02 -36.74
N ASP A 554 7.09 17.16 -36.22
CA ASP A 554 8.16 17.20 -35.24
C ASP A 554 7.66 16.39 -34.03
N GLU A 555 7.74 15.06 -34.13
CA GLU A 555 7.31 14.08 -33.12
C GLU A 555 7.76 14.60 -31.76
N ASP A 556 6.77 14.98 -30.94
CA ASP A 556 7.02 15.54 -29.63
C ASP A 556 7.79 14.50 -28.83
N SER A 557 9.08 14.77 -28.60
CA SER A 557 9.93 13.89 -27.81
C SER A 557 9.22 13.54 -26.51
N PRO A 558 9.15 12.24 -26.14
CA PRO A 558 8.54 11.81 -24.87
C PRO A 558 9.37 12.26 -23.66
N PHE A 559 10.51 12.92 -23.88
CA PHE A 559 11.43 13.35 -22.85
C PHE A 559 11.56 14.86 -22.77
N ILE A 560 11.93 15.32 -21.58
CA ILE A 560 12.36 16.70 -21.34
C ILE A 560 13.87 16.73 -21.29
N TRP A 561 14.47 17.54 -22.15
CA TRP A 561 15.91 17.74 -22.21
C TRP A 561 16.26 19.10 -21.62
N LEU A 562 17.11 19.09 -20.60
CA LEU A 562 17.64 20.29 -19.96
C LEU A 562 19.13 20.42 -20.19
N HIS A 563 19.61 21.66 -20.34
CA HIS A 563 21.04 21.95 -20.26
C HIS A 563 21.34 23.22 -19.47
N ARG A 564 22.60 23.36 -19.05
CA ARG A 564 23.10 24.56 -18.34
C ARG A 564 24.21 25.32 -19.08
N ASP A 565 24.54 24.95 -20.32
CA ASP A 565 25.55 25.69 -21.10
C ASP A 565 25.03 27.08 -21.53
N ALA A 566 25.53 28.14 -20.89
CA ALA A 566 25.14 29.52 -21.16
C ALA A 566 25.54 30.01 -22.57
N ALA A 567 26.60 29.46 -23.16
CA ALA A 567 27.03 29.87 -24.49
C ALA A 567 26.05 29.36 -25.56
N LEU A 568 25.58 28.12 -25.43
CA LEU A 568 24.51 27.52 -26.21
C LEU A 568 23.19 28.24 -25.95
N GLY A 569 22.82 28.45 -24.68
CA GLY A 569 21.61 29.17 -24.27
C GLY A 569 21.52 30.57 -24.87
N SER A 570 22.63 31.31 -24.91
CA SER A 570 22.70 32.66 -25.50
C SER A 570 22.35 32.74 -27.00
N ARG A 571 22.33 31.60 -27.70
CA ARG A 571 21.92 31.53 -29.11
C ARG A 571 20.39 31.64 -29.28
N GLY A 572 19.63 31.29 -28.23
CA GLY A 572 18.18 31.28 -28.19
C GLY A 572 17.53 30.10 -28.94
N PRO A 573 16.21 29.93 -28.80
CA PRO A 573 15.50 28.72 -29.26
C PRO A 573 15.58 28.56 -30.79
N SER A 574 15.47 29.66 -31.55
CA SER A 574 15.58 29.67 -33.02
C SER A 574 16.91 29.16 -33.62
N LYS A 575 17.92 28.90 -32.78
CA LYS A 575 19.25 28.43 -33.19
C LYS A 575 19.70 27.19 -32.43
N GLY A 576 18.75 26.47 -31.82
CA GLY A 576 19.00 25.27 -31.02
C GLY A 576 19.67 25.54 -29.68
N GLY A 577 19.43 26.73 -29.11
CA GLY A 577 19.90 27.09 -27.75
C GLY A 577 18.87 26.83 -26.66
N GLY A 578 17.67 26.34 -27.00
CA GLY A 578 16.58 26.15 -26.05
C GLY A 578 15.93 27.44 -25.53
N THR A 579 14.99 27.26 -24.60
CA THR A 579 14.23 28.30 -23.90
C THR A 579 14.67 28.33 -22.44
N GLN A 580 15.05 29.51 -21.94
CA GLN A 580 15.50 29.68 -20.56
C GLN A 580 14.33 29.52 -19.57
N LEU A 581 14.57 28.80 -18.47
CA LEU A 581 13.61 28.60 -17.39
C LEU A 581 13.64 29.78 -16.41
N GLY A 582 12.74 30.74 -16.65
CA GLY A 582 12.61 31.96 -15.84
C GLY A 582 13.91 32.73 -15.71
N SER A 583 14.40 32.90 -14.48
CA SER A 583 15.68 33.58 -14.19
C SER A 583 16.83 32.63 -13.88
N SER A 584 16.64 31.32 -14.01
CA SER A 584 17.69 30.32 -13.79
C SER A 584 18.64 30.25 -14.98
N ASP A 585 19.86 29.74 -14.76
CA ASP A 585 20.81 29.41 -15.83
C ASP A 585 20.57 27.99 -16.39
N ILE A 586 19.31 27.61 -16.56
CA ILE A 586 18.86 26.33 -17.12
C ILE A 586 17.97 26.58 -18.33
N TRP A 587 18.14 25.77 -19.37
CA TRP A 587 17.38 25.85 -20.62
C TRP A 587 16.70 24.52 -20.93
N ILE A 588 15.43 24.56 -21.35
CA ILE A 588 14.75 23.46 -22.02
C ILE A 588 15.14 23.49 -23.49
N ILE A 589 15.61 22.37 -24.04
CA ILE A 589 16.04 22.26 -25.43
C ILE A 589 15.26 21.13 -26.14
N PRO A 590 14.87 21.25 -27.42
CA PRO A 590 14.31 20.12 -28.16
C PRO A 590 15.31 18.97 -28.30
N GLU A 591 14.84 17.72 -28.30
CA GLU A 591 15.69 16.53 -28.39
C GLU A 591 16.66 16.59 -29.58
N ASN A 592 16.14 16.89 -30.77
CA ASN A 592 16.93 16.95 -32.00
C ASN A 592 18.07 17.99 -31.91
N ASP A 593 17.81 19.13 -31.26
CA ASP A 593 18.79 20.19 -31.04
C ASP A 593 19.83 19.78 -29.99
N ALA A 594 19.40 19.14 -28.90
CA ALA A 594 20.28 18.62 -27.86
C ALA A 594 21.26 17.57 -28.41
N ILE A 595 20.74 16.57 -29.13
CA ILE A 595 21.54 15.52 -29.76
C ILE A 595 22.52 16.14 -30.78
N SER A 596 22.07 17.12 -31.57
CA SER A 596 22.92 17.83 -32.53
C SER A 596 24.03 18.62 -31.83
N ALA A 597 23.73 19.30 -30.71
CA ALA A 597 24.70 20.04 -29.91
C ALA A 597 25.74 19.10 -29.25
N LEU A 598 25.31 17.94 -28.75
CA LEU A 598 26.19 16.89 -28.21
C LEU A 598 27.11 16.33 -29.29
N LYS A 599 26.58 15.97 -30.46
CA LYS A 599 27.35 15.41 -31.60
C LYS A 599 28.37 16.39 -32.16
N SER A 600 28.08 17.68 -32.12
CA SER A 600 28.99 18.74 -32.57
C SER A 600 30.01 19.16 -31.50
N GLY A 601 29.84 18.71 -30.25
CA GLY A 601 30.69 19.08 -29.12
C GLY A 601 30.46 20.52 -28.63
N PHE A 602 29.33 21.13 -28.98
CA PHE A 602 28.90 22.40 -28.41
C PHE A 602 28.27 22.23 -27.03
N LEU A 603 27.75 21.04 -26.74
CA LEU A 603 27.17 20.68 -25.46
C LEU A 603 27.93 19.46 -24.90
N CYS A 604 28.24 19.49 -23.61
CA CYS A 604 28.84 18.38 -22.88
C CYS A 604 27.76 17.49 -22.25
N GLN A 605 28.04 16.20 -22.05
CA GLN A 605 27.08 15.28 -21.43
C GLN A 605 26.83 15.67 -19.96
N GLU A 606 27.86 16.17 -19.27
CA GLU A 606 27.83 16.62 -17.89
C GLU A 606 26.96 17.87 -17.69
N ASP A 607 26.71 18.61 -18.78
CA ASP A 607 25.86 19.81 -18.81
C ASP A 607 24.48 19.52 -19.38
N THR A 608 24.10 18.25 -19.55
CA THR A 608 22.81 17.80 -20.09
C THR A 608 22.11 16.81 -19.16
N MET A 609 20.81 16.95 -18.96
CA MET A 609 19.97 15.97 -18.26
C MET A 609 18.71 15.66 -19.06
N VAL A 610 18.22 14.43 -18.94
CA VAL A 610 17.02 13.94 -19.65
C VAL A 610 16.04 13.34 -18.66
N PHE A 611 14.77 13.70 -18.79
CA PHE A 611 13.70 13.32 -17.87
C PHE A 611 12.53 12.67 -18.60
N SER A 612 11.92 11.68 -17.95
CA SER A 612 10.66 11.04 -18.32
C SER A 612 9.56 11.53 -17.38
N GLY A 613 8.52 12.13 -17.96
CA GLY A 613 7.35 12.63 -17.25
C GLY A 613 7.56 13.92 -16.44
N VAL A 614 6.46 14.41 -15.85
CA VAL A 614 6.36 15.63 -15.04
C VAL A 614 5.44 15.43 -13.84
N CYS A 615 5.58 16.29 -12.83
CA CYS A 615 4.63 16.43 -11.74
C CYS A 615 3.75 17.66 -12.01
N ILE A 616 2.44 17.49 -11.85
CA ILE A 616 1.44 18.55 -12.01
C ILE A 616 0.75 18.75 -10.66
N TRP A 617 0.63 20.00 -10.22
CA TRP A 617 -0.17 20.40 -9.08
C TRP A 617 -1.25 21.38 -9.55
N GLU A 618 -2.49 20.94 -9.52
CA GLU A 618 -3.66 21.71 -9.95
C GLU A 618 -3.99 22.84 -8.98
N LYS A 619 -4.53 23.94 -9.53
CA LYS A 619 -4.98 25.11 -8.81
C LYS A 619 -6.44 25.38 -9.13
N GLY A 620 -7.18 25.78 -8.11
CA GLY A 620 -8.60 26.08 -8.21
C GLY A 620 -9.05 26.80 -6.95
N ASP A 621 -10.08 27.64 -7.06
CA ASP A 621 -10.62 28.38 -5.91
C ASP A 621 -11.21 27.43 -4.84
N ASP A 622 -11.50 26.18 -5.23
CA ASP A 622 -12.03 25.08 -4.44
C ASP A 622 -10.97 24.04 -4.01
N LEU A 623 -9.73 24.16 -4.50
CA LEU A 623 -8.64 23.25 -4.17
C LEU A 623 -7.82 23.79 -2.99
N GLY A 624 -7.85 23.09 -1.85
CA GLY A 624 -7.02 23.42 -0.68
C GLY A 624 -7.33 24.77 0.00
N GLN A 625 -6.50 25.18 0.95
CA GLN A 625 -6.71 26.43 1.71
C GLN A 625 -6.22 27.68 0.98
N VAL A 626 -5.22 27.55 0.09
CA VAL A 626 -4.64 28.67 -0.66
C VAL A 626 -4.80 28.54 -2.18
N GLY A 627 -5.74 27.72 -2.64
CA GLY A 627 -6.09 27.52 -4.04
C GLY A 627 -5.24 26.45 -4.75
N GLY A 628 -4.60 25.55 -4.00
CA GLY A 628 -3.90 24.38 -4.53
C GLY A 628 -2.47 24.67 -5.00
N GLY A 629 -2.02 23.89 -5.97
CA GLY A 629 -0.72 23.99 -6.61
C GLY A 629 0.45 23.65 -5.70
N LEU A 630 1.67 23.96 -6.17
CA LEU A 630 2.87 23.89 -5.33
C LEU A 630 2.82 24.84 -4.13
N ARG A 631 1.94 25.84 -4.17
CA ARG A 631 1.77 26.80 -3.08
C ARG A 631 1.14 26.14 -1.85
N GLU A 632 0.09 25.35 -2.02
CA GLU A 632 -0.52 24.57 -0.92
C GLU A 632 0.53 23.68 -0.25
N GLN A 633 1.35 23.04 -1.07
CA GLN A 633 2.42 22.15 -0.65
C GLN A 633 3.50 22.87 0.20
N VAL A 634 3.84 24.11 -0.15
CA VAL A 634 4.84 24.91 0.58
C VAL A 634 4.25 25.59 1.82
N ASP A 635 3.12 26.26 1.67
CA ASP A 635 2.59 27.18 2.69
C ASP A 635 1.73 26.47 3.74
N VAL A 636 0.92 25.50 3.31
CA VAL A 636 -0.09 24.84 4.15
C VAL A 636 0.43 23.50 4.62
N MET A 637 0.74 22.60 3.68
CA MET A 637 1.20 21.23 3.99
C MET A 637 2.64 21.19 4.51
N LYS A 638 3.46 22.20 4.14
CA LYS A 638 4.90 22.28 4.47
C LYS A 638 5.66 21.01 4.06
N SER A 639 5.20 20.38 2.97
CA SER A 639 5.82 19.22 2.34
C SER A 639 7.02 19.64 1.49
N PHE A 640 7.05 20.89 1.01
CA PHE A 640 8.16 21.47 0.27
C PHE A 640 8.68 22.77 0.88
N GLU A 641 9.95 23.06 0.56
CA GLU A 641 10.62 24.30 0.92
C GLU A 641 11.23 24.94 -0.34
N ILE A 642 10.99 26.23 -0.55
CA ILE A 642 11.63 26.99 -1.64
C ILE A 642 13.11 27.14 -1.31
N VAL A 643 13.98 26.75 -2.24
CA VAL A 643 15.43 26.91 -2.11
C VAL A 643 15.78 28.35 -2.45
N ASN A 644 16.15 29.13 -1.44
CA ASN A 644 16.56 30.52 -1.66
C ASN A 644 17.91 30.55 -2.39
N PRO A 645 18.04 31.32 -3.49
CA PRO A 645 19.34 31.54 -4.09
C PRO A 645 20.24 32.20 -3.06
N MET A 646 21.48 31.72 -2.96
CA MET A 646 22.45 32.33 -2.06
C MET A 646 22.79 33.74 -2.55
N ASP A 647 22.91 34.70 -1.62
CA ASP A 647 23.45 36.04 -1.93
C ASP A 647 24.94 36.02 -2.35
N ASP A 648 25.63 34.87 -2.23
CA ASP A 648 27.06 34.69 -2.51
C ASP A 648 27.29 33.94 -3.85
N ASP A 649 28.50 34.07 -4.41
CA ASP A 649 29.00 33.57 -5.72
C ASP A 649 28.81 32.06 -6.05
N HIS A 650 28.07 31.27 -5.25
CA HIS A 650 27.80 29.86 -5.53
C HIS A 650 26.30 29.62 -5.70
N ASP A 651 25.89 29.36 -6.94
CA ASP A 651 24.52 28.96 -7.25
C ASP A 651 24.26 27.55 -6.72
N VAL A 652 23.24 27.40 -5.87
CA VAL A 652 22.82 26.10 -5.33
C VAL A 652 22.44 25.16 -6.46
N MET A 653 21.87 25.68 -7.54
CA MET A 653 21.50 24.89 -8.72
C MET A 653 22.74 24.29 -9.41
N GLU A 654 23.85 25.04 -9.50
CA GLU A 654 25.10 24.52 -10.04
C GLU A 654 25.62 23.33 -9.21
N LEU A 655 25.57 23.44 -7.87
CA LEU A 655 26.02 22.37 -6.98
C LEU A 655 25.13 21.13 -7.07
N VAL A 656 23.81 21.30 -7.11
CA VAL A 656 22.85 20.21 -7.33
C VAL A 656 23.16 19.52 -8.65
N TRP A 657 23.32 20.31 -9.72
CA TRP A 657 23.61 19.78 -11.04
C TRP A 657 24.92 19.00 -11.08
N ASP A 658 26.01 19.55 -10.51
CA ASP A 658 27.32 18.89 -10.44
C ASP A 658 27.23 17.55 -9.70
N ILE A 659 26.52 17.50 -8.56
CA ILE A 659 26.33 16.26 -7.81
C ILE A 659 25.61 15.22 -8.67
N LEU A 660 24.51 15.60 -9.30
CA LEU A 660 23.66 14.68 -10.05
C LEU A 660 24.29 14.24 -11.38
N SER A 661 25.06 15.11 -12.06
CA SER A 661 25.72 14.75 -13.32
C SER A 661 26.99 13.94 -13.12
N GLU A 662 27.73 14.17 -12.02
CA GLU A 662 28.98 13.45 -11.75
C GLU A 662 28.77 12.12 -11.01
N LYS A 663 27.74 12.02 -10.17
CA LYS A 663 27.59 10.88 -9.22
C LYS A 663 26.40 9.98 -9.48
N GLN A 664 25.38 10.42 -10.23
CA GLN A 664 24.30 9.52 -10.63
C GLN A 664 24.58 8.84 -11.96
N ASP A 665 24.28 7.56 -12.02
CA ASP A 665 24.38 6.70 -13.20
C ASP A 665 23.01 6.03 -13.46
N VAL A 666 22.90 5.28 -14.55
CA VAL A 666 21.72 4.44 -14.83
C VAL A 666 21.42 3.56 -13.62
N LEU A 667 20.17 3.55 -13.16
CA LEU A 667 19.76 2.85 -11.95
C LEU A 667 19.77 1.33 -12.18
N VAL A 668 20.82 0.67 -11.71
CA VAL A 668 20.93 -0.77 -11.65
C VAL A 668 21.23 -1.20 -10.23
N LYS A 669 21.12 -2.49 -9.94
CA LYS A 669 21.37 -3.03 -8.60
C LYS A 669 22.75 -2.65 -8.06
N GLU A 670 23.75 -2.59 -8.93
CA GLU A 670 25.13 -2.26 -8.59
C GLU A 670 25.34 -0.77 -8.27
N THR A 671 24.56 0.12 -8.90
CA THR A 671 24.67 1.59 -8.74
C THR A 671 23.64 2.14 -7.76
N PHE A 672 22.68 1.32 -7.31
CA PHE A 672 21.56 1.72 -6.45
C PHE A 672 22.00 2.54 -5.23
N ASP A 673 22.94 2.04 -4.42
CA ASP A 673 23.37 2.75 -3.21
C ASP A 673 24.09 4.08 -3.49
N ASP A 674 24.88 4.15 -4.57
CA ASP A 674 25.59 5.35 -4.96
C ASP A 674 24.61 6.41 -5.52
N ASN A 675 23.62 5.96 -6.31
CA ASN A 675 22.53 6.79 -6.82
C ASN A 675 21.71 7.40 -5.67
N ILE A 676 21.28 6.58 -4.69
CA ILE A 676 20.56 7.07 -3.50
C ILE A 676 21.39 8.09 -2.74
N LYS A 677 22.69 7.82 -2.57
CA LYS A 677 23.58 8.74 -1.88
C LYS A 677 23.69 10.08 -2.62
N ALA A 678 23.80 10.06 -3.95
CA ALA A 678 23.82 11.28 -4.75
C ALA A 678 22.48 12.04 -4.66
N THR A 679 21.34 11.33 -4.67
CA THR A 679 20.01 11.90 -4.46
C THR A 679 19.92 12.68 -3.15
N MET A 680 20.36 12.05 -2.05
CA MET A 680 20.37 12.67 -0.72
C MET A 680 21.38 13.82 -0.61
N GLU A 681 22.55 13.70 -1.25
CA GLU A 681 23.57 14.74 -1.24
C GLU A 681 23.07 15.99 -1.96
N ALA A 682 22.49 15.85 -3.14
CA ALA A 682 21.89 16.96 -3.90
C ALA A 682 20.81 17.67 -3.09
N TRP A 683 19.88 16.91 -2.50
CA TRP A 683 18.84 17.45 -1.62
C TRP A 683 19.42 18.19 -0.40
N SER A 684 20.49 17.67 0.20
CA SER A 684 21.11 18.26 1.39
C SER A 684 21.81 19.59 1.11
N VAL A 685 22.35 19.79 -0.10
CA VAL A 685 22.98 21.07 -0.47
C VAL A 685 21.94 22.19 -0.56
N CYS A 686 20.70 21.86 -0.91
CA CYS A 686 19.57 22.79 -0.87
C CYS A 686 19.21 23.26 0.55
N MET A 687 19.79 22.69 1.62
CA MET A 687 19.56 23.09 3.01
C MET A 687 20.52 24.16 3.55
N MET A 688 21.48 24.66 2.76
CA MET A 688 22.55 25.51 3.28
C MET A 688 22.12 26.96 3.66
N ASP A 689 21.05 27.12 4.43
CA ASP A 689 20.69 28.41 5.02
C ASP A 689 21.71 28.82 6.10
N LYS A 690 22.27 30.02 5.95
CA LYS A 690 23.36 30.57 6.80
C LYS A 690 22.95 30.89 8.25
N VAL A 691 21.69 30.73 8.62
CA VAL A 691 21.13 31.19 9.91
C VAL A 691 20.06 30.18 10.32
N THR A 692 20.20 29.37 11.38
CA THR A 692 19.95 29.83 12.75
C THR A 692 20.40 28.76 13.77
N SER A 693 21.44 29.10 14.53
CA SER A 693 21.60 28.90 15.99
C SER A 693 20.90 27.70 16.67
N GLN A 694 21.68 26.66 17.00
CA GLN A 694 21.89 26.00 18.31
C GLN A 694 20.71 25.68 19.28
N ALA A 695 19.46 26.07 19.03
CA ALA A 695 18.36 25.95 19.99
C ALA A 695 17.42 24.75 19.71
N ALA A 696 17.59 24.03 18.61
CA ALA A 696 16.75 22.87 18.24
C ALA A 696 17.30 21.50 18.69
N VAL A 697 18.42 21.46 19.42
CA VAL A 697 19.18 20.22 19.70
C VAL A 697 18.51 19.31 20.76
N GLU A 698 17.49 19.77 21.49
CA GLU A 698 16.90 18.96 22.57
C GLU A 698 15.79 17.97 22.14
N ASN A 699 15.33 18.00 20.87
CA ASN A 699 14.37 17.03 20.30
C ASN A 699 15.01 16.07 19.26
N ASP A 700 16.33 15.92 19.28
CA ASP A 700 17.12 15.29 18.20
C ASP A 700 16.76 13.81 17.96
N GLY A 701 16.42 13.04 19.00
CA GLY A 701 16.19 11.59 18.87
C GLY A 701 15.01 11.21 17.97
N LYS A 702 13.85 11.86 18.13
CA LYS A 702 12.67 11.59 17.28
C LYS A 702 12.92 12.02 15.83
N LEU A 703 13.63 13.14 15.65
CA LEU A 703 13.97 13.65 14.33
C LEU A 703 14.94 12.73 13.60
N ILE A 704 15.97 12.24 14.29
CA ILE A 704 16.96 11.29 13.76
C ILE A 704 16.28 9.99 13.31
N ALA A 705 15.39 9.43 14.13
CA ALA A 705 14.65 8.22 13.77
C ALA A 705 13.78 8.43 12.53
N ARG A 706 13.14 9.60 12.43
CA ARG A 706 12.27 9.95 11.30
C ARG A 706 13.05 10.23 10.01
N GLU A 707 14.22 10.85 10.11
CA GLU A 707 15.16 11.00 8.98
C GLU A 707 15.66 9.63 8.48
N GLY A 708 15.89 8.68 9.40
CA GLY A 708 16.25 7.30 9.04
C GLY A 708 15.11 6.52 8.39
N LEU A 709 13.87 6.73 8.85
CA LEU A 709 12.68 6.13 8.23
C LEU A 709 12.42 6.70 6.84
N SER A 710 12.57 8.02 6.66
CA SER A 710 12.39 8.64 5.34
C SER A 710 13.45 8.21 4.34
N ASP A 711 14.71 7.99 4.78
CA ASP A 711 15.74 7.36 3.95
C ASP A 711 15.36 5.96 3.50
N ALA A 712 14.79 5.17 4.41
CA ALA A 712 14.35 3.82 4.10
C ALA A 712 13.15 3.82 3.15
N ALA A 713 12.18 4.72 3.36
CA ALA A 713 11.00 4.87 2.50
C ALA A 713 11.38 5.30 1.07
N LEU A 714 12.27 6.28 0.92
CA LEU A 714 12.80 6.68 -0.39
C LEU A 714 13.52 5.53 -1.12
N ARG A 715 14.37 4.77 -0.39
CA ARG A 715 15.04 3.59 -0.94
C ARG A 715 14.04 2.53 -1.38
N ALA A 716 13.04 2.26 -0.56
CA ALA A 716 11.98 1.32 -0.85
C ALA A 716 11.22 1.73 -2.12
N TRP A 717 10.82 2.99 -2.22
CA TRP A 717 10.09 3.54 -3.37
C TRP A 717 10.91 3.46 -4.66
N LEU A 718 12.17 3.89 -4.64
CA LEU A 718 13.05 3.82 -5.82
C LEU A 718 13.34 2.38 -6.25
N GLY A 719 13.52 1.47 -5.30
CA GLY A 719 13.73 0.04 -5.58
C GLY A 719 12.50 -0.64 -6.21
N ALA A 720 11.30 -0.32 -5.71
CA ALA A 720 10.04 -0.86 -6.20
C ALA A 720 9.66 -0.27 -7.57
N ASN A 721 9.62 1.06 -7.67
CA ASN A 721 9.01 1.76 -8.81
C ASN A 721 9.98 2.02 -9.96
N LEU A 722 11.26 2.30 -9.69
CA LEU A 722 12.20 2.71 -10.76
C LEU A 722 13.23 1.65 -11.13
N LEU A 723 13.60 0.77 -10.20
CA LEU A 723 14.50 -0.35 -10.48
C LEU A 723 13.74 -1.62 -10.94
N GLY A 724 12.46 -1.75 -10.61
CA GLY A 724 11.68 -2.97 -10.87
C GLY A 724 12.22 -4.20 -10.13
N ASP A 725 13.03 -4.00 -9.08
CA ASP A 725 13.53 -5.06 -8.19
C ASP A 725 12.98 -4.85 -6.77
N PRO A 726 11.66 -5.08 -6.55
CA PRO A 726 11.10 -5.00 -5.21
C PRO A 726 11.74 -6.06 -4.28
N LEU A 727 12.12 -7.22 -4.81
CA LEU A 727 12.51 -8.37 -4.00
C LEU A 727 13.98 -8.35 -3.54
N GLY A 728 14.85 -7.59 -4.21
CA GLY A 728 16.30 -7.70 -4.06
C GLY A 728 17.00 -6.46 -3.51
N THR A 729 16.27 -5.36 -3.31
CA THR A 729 16.82 -4.09 -2.81
C THR A 729 16.76 -4.09 -1.28
N TYR A 730 17.93 -4.09 -0.63
CA TYR A 730 18.00 -4.08 0.84
C TYR A 730 17.59 -2.70 1.37
N VAL A 731 16.43 -2.65 2.01
CA VAL A 731 15.96 -1.48 2.77
C VAL A 731 16.32 -1.71 4.23
N GLU A 732 17.33 -1.01 4.72
CA GLU A 732 17.73 -1.06 6.13
C GLU A 732 17.48 0.30 6.79
N VAL A 733 16.70 0.32 7.88
CA VAL A 733 16.75 1.43 8.84
C VAL A 733 18.00 1.24 9.71
N ARG A 734 18.84 2.27 9.84
CA ARG A 734 20.09 2.14 10.60
C ARG A 734 19.80 1.89 12.09
N ASN A 735 20.19 0.71 12.57
CA ASN A 735 19.89 0.17 13.92
C ASN A 735 20.39 1.01 15.11
N ASP A 736 21.24 2.00 14.91
CA ASP A 736 21.75 2.87 15.99
C ASP A 736 20.62 3.66 16.69
N GLN A 737 19.39 3.63 16.15
CA GLN A 737 18.25 4.47 16.55
C GLN A 737 17.22 3.79 17.48
N ARG A 738 17.13 2.45 17.50
CA ARG A 738 16.03 1.73 18.20
C ARG A 738 16.17 1.72 19.72
N GLN A 739 17.40 1.80 20.23
CA GLN A 739 17.65 1.74 21.67
C GLN A 739 17.13 2.99 22.40
N GLU A 740 16.99 4.13 21.71
CA GLU A 740 16.50 5.38 22.31
C GLU A 740 14.98 5.51 22.29
N LEU A 741 14.27 4.95 21.30
CA LEU A 741 12.80 5.03 21.20
C LEU A 741 12.05 4.08 22.16
N SER A 742 12.63 2.92 22.51
CA SER A 742 12.00 1.99 23.46
C SER A 742 12.28 2.32 24.94
N GLU A 743 13.25 3.20 25.20
CA GLU A 743 13.62 3.66 26.55
C GLU A 743 12.95 4.98 26.94
N GLN A 744 12.22 5.62 26.03
CA GLN A 744 11.37 6.81 26.25
C GLN A 744 9.90 6.41 26.34
#